data_AF-A0A6M1ZFL9-F1
#
_entry.id   AF-A0A6M1ZFL9-F1
#
_cell.length_a   1.000
_cell.length_b   1.000
_cell.length_c   1.000
_cell.angle_alpha   90.00
_cell.angle_beta   90.00
_cell.angle_gamma   90.00
#
_symmetry.space_group_name_H-M   'P 1'
#
loop_
_entity.id
_entity.type
_entity.pdbx_description
1 polymer ?
#
loop_
_entity_poly.entity_id
_entity_poly.type
_entity_poly.pdbx_seq_one_letter_code
_entity_poly.pdbx_strand_id
1 'polypeptide(L)'
;MKKITNKEFKRQEKLEALLAQLCRSSKLQAVSGLIGRCRSQRVAHYLIDDAGSLHNVEEVKELLTHELFIPGGIQDALIMRHMREVVDQLDVLWPRLRRLGLPLCHERAQALVRAAAGLPPDAELTDADVKRALLGALLCPLRQSVGSCFATAPAILVHREAPEKCLEDLIALLTKGELSRTFGGVTFSVPFCPSPGIGDLKRPLQDGALSSPGILEAFVAGGLIEKELNLNEQRDRQRGLVSPLLSKVKTPLELIRTLLLDHFSLSEEAVRMGAKYESQAVQREMVVADGLHLVGSFREALERAKLAFISFADNPLLKAWEFTIASLCDVKTEFSSWNLFSSLGLHPEEKGGIGALIYEHLEERLQEDNEKIEQYQRDYEISFDQVRATELLLGKAAGEAEVRRLRIEHQSRLHHMYTCLDLRDKHQEEAKQWSEFFSFLLDQYSRQFPHFFQEVYDPEMQELRGTEYDDSPAGFRLLYKHGRAHVGSWTFIRDAEEWVQSLIDFFTRTEVEILTACEWESGKRALGLITTGIIHLVRTEDFLRSAFFRLAKAHNVPLKTVSIESLEKLEKKPWAYTSGGNMQTLLKTYFKREGTISEEARSIDSPLDLCTFFLDTLKMLPPRVTDPFEEDPEKRMLAISPTHAFSFLPGKCFQRPGWSTRRFTYTWVRDEIFVPSKSFYEAMSFTSSEQRVLASILNDAFSPSDSILSIEQLSERIPLDPTLVAAFLFEVVPLTPRLLAEKAAHRLGAAVPSFPEIVTRRELIETITQTLFHQSGGTPKEDLYKKVVRELEEMHLSPPAPFIIADTNWHDYFFAFVTNPVTLEFDFWRTDRLGIRGHPMSEWRHFFDGSVQEKWGLYLRPHEYT
;
A
#
# COMPACT_ATOMS: atom_id res chain seq x y z
N MET A 1 14.59 -16.41 40.22
CA MET A 1 14.21 -15.75 38.95
C MET A 1 14.96 -16.31 37.74
N LYS A 2 16.31 -16.25 37.62
CA LYS A 2 17.08 -16.78 36.46
C LYS A 2 16.73 -18.22 35.96
N LYS A 3 16.37 -19.14 36.86
CA LYS A 3 15.97 -20.53 36.48
C LYS A 3 14.52 -20.66 35.99
N ILE A 4 13.63 -19.75 36.38
CA ILE A 4 12.21 -19.74 35.97
C ILE A 4 12.09 -19.09 34.60
N THR A 5 12.80 -17.97 34.37
CA THR A 5 12.89 -17.30 33.06
C THR A 5 13.44 -18.23 31.98
N ASN A 6 14.50 -19.02 32.27
CA ASN A 6 15.06 -19.97 31.29
C ASN A 6 14.08 -21.11 30.92
N LYS A 7 13.25 -21.59 31.86
CA LYS A 7 12.27 -22.67 31.60
C LYS A 7 11.09 -22.19 30.76
N GLU A 8 10.60 -20.98 31.04
CA GLU A 8 9.49 -20.38 30.30
C GLU A 8 9.91 -19.97 28.88
N PHE A 9 11.11 -19.42 28.75
CA PHE A 9 11.72 -19.11 27.45
C PHE A 9 11.84 -20.38 26.58
N LYS A 10 12.36 -21.48 27.14
CA LYS A 10 12.44 -22.78 26.46
C LYS A 10 11.09 -23.38 26.08
N ARG A 11 10.03 -23.11 26.85
CA ARG A 11 8.67 -23.56 26.52
C ARG A 11 8.12 -22.76 25.34
N GLN A 12 8.29 -21.44 25.35
CA GLN A 12 7.87 -20.55 24.26
C GLN A 12 8.64 -20.82 22.98
N GLU A 13 9.94 -21.10 23.07
CA GLU A 13 10.76 -21.56 21.94
C GLU A 13 10.20 -22.83 21.27
N LYS A 14 9.84 -23.86 22.06
CA LYS A 14 9.23 -25.07 21.51
C LYS A 14 7.89 -24.80 20.82
N LEU A 15 7.09 -23.89 21.37
CA LEU A 15 5.82 -23.49 20.77
C LEU A 15 6.05 -22.71 19.46
N GLU A 16 6.98 -21.75 19.45
CA GLU A 16 7.38 -20.99 18.25
C GLU A 16 7.83 -21.94 17.12
N ALA A 17 8.66 -22.94 17.43
CA ALA A 17 9.10 -23.93 16.44
C ALA A 17 7.95 -24.77 15.88
N LEU A 18 7.01 -25.20 16.74
CA LEU A 18 5.82 -25.92 16.30
C LEU A 18 4.95 -25.04 15.40
N LEU A 19 4.69 -23.79 15.79
CA LEU A 19 3.90 -22.85 14.99
C LEU A 19 4.58 -22.52 13.67
N ALA A 20 5.90 -22.33 13.65
CA ALA A 20 6.68 -22.11 12.44
C ALA A 20 6.61 -23.31 11.48
N GLN A 21 6.63 -24.55 12.01
CA GLN A 21 6.44 -25.76 11.20
C GLN A 21 5.04 -25.81 10.59
N LEU A 22 3.99 -25.54 11.38
CA LEU A 22 2.61 -25.51 10.89
C LEU A 22 2.39 -24.41 9.84
N CYS A 23 2.97 -23.23 10.09
CA CYS A 23 2.95 -22.11 9.16
C CYS A 23 3.59 -22.48 7.81
N ARG A 24 4.77 -23.13 7.81
CA ARG A 24 5.41 -23.68 6.60
C ARG A 24 4.53 -24.66 5.85
N SER A 25 3.88 -25.58 6.56
CA SER A 25 2.98 -26.56 5.95
C SER A 25 1.74 -25.89 5.34
N SER A 26 1.26 -24.80 5.94
CA SER A 26 0.07 -24.09 5.47
C SER A 26 0.31 -23.24 4.22
N LYS A 27 1.52 -22.68 4.07
CA LYS A 27 1.92 -21.71 3.03
C LYS A 27 1.05 -20.44 2.94
N LEU A 28 0.13 -20.21 3.90
CA LEU A 28 -0.78 -19.07 3.86
C LEU A 28 -0.14 -17.77 4.37
N GLN A 29 0.75 -17.86 5.36
CA GLN A 29 1.42 -16.71 5.96
C GLN A 29 2.93 -16.93 6.00
N ALA A 30 3.70 -15.84 6.00
CA ALA A 30 5.15 -15.90 6.04
C ALA A 30 5.66 -16.29 7.43
N VAL A 31 6.55 -17.29 7.45
CA VAL A 31 7.16 -17.81 8.69
C VAL A 31 8.08 -16.75 9.32
N SER A 32 8.79 -15.98 8.51
CA SER A 32 9.65 -14.89 9.00
C SER A 32 8.84 -13.77 9.66
N GLY A 33 7.62 -13.49 9.18
CA GLY A 33 6.70 -12.55 9.82
C GLY A 33 6.30 -13.02 11.22
N LEU A 34 5.78 -14.25 11.32
CA LEU A 34 5.44 -14.90 12.59
C LEU A 34 6.61 -14.85 13.59
N ILE A 35 7.80 -15.29 13.15
CA ILE A 35 8.99 -15.32 14.00
C ILE A 35 9.37 -13.90 14.45
N GLY A 36 9.40 -12.93 13.54
CA GLY A 36 9.70 -11.54 13.85
C GLY A 36 8.73 -10.94 14.87
N ARG A 37 7.44 -11.20 14.71
CA ARG A 37 6.38 -10.74 15.62
C ARG A 37 6.45 -11.41 16.99
N CYS A 38 6.56 -12.74 17.07
CA CYS A 38 6.65 -13.44 18.35
C CYS A 38 7.90 -13.06 19.14
N ARG A 39 9.05 -12.96 18.47
CA ARG A 39 10.32 -12.62 19.12
C ARG A 39 10.34 -11.16 19.58
N SER A 40 9.86 -10.22 18.78
CA SER A 40 9.78 -8.80 19.16
C SER A 40 8.90 -8.59 20.39
N GLN A 41 7.72 -9.24 20.44
CA GLN A 41 6.84 -9.22 21.61
C GLN A 41 7.53 -9.78 22.85
N ARG A 42 8.16 -10.96 22.74
CA ARG A 42 8.87 -11.58 23.86
C ARG A 42 10.00 -10.70 24.40
N VAL A 43 10.80 -10.12 23.50
CA VAL A 43 11.89 -9.21 23.88
C VAL A 43 11.34 -7.95 24.55
N ALA A 44 10.26 -7.36 24.01
CA ALA A 44 9.63 -6.20 24.62
C ALA A 44 9.08 -6.50 26.03
N HIS A 45 8.46 -7.66 26.24
CA HIS A 45 8.01 -8.12 27.56
C HIS A 45 9.17 -8.39 28.52
N TYR A 46 10.31 -8.86 28.04
CA TYR A 46 11.48 -9.10 28.88
C TYR A 46 12.20 -7.81 29.29
N LEU A 47 12.15 -6.81 28.43
CA LEU A 47 12.74 -5.49 28.66
C LEU A 47 11.84 -4.59 29.51
N ILE A 48 10.52 -4.70 29.40
CA ILE A 48 9.56 -3.81 30.09
C ILE A 48 8.74 -4.60 31.11
N ASP A 49 8.93 -4.29 32.39
CA ASP A 49 8.19 -4.91 33.49
C ASP A 49 6.73 -4.40 33.58
N ASP A 50 5.95 -4.96 34.52
CA ASP A 50 4.54 -4.60 34.70
C ASP A 50 4.36 -3.17 35.25
N ALA A 51 5.41 -2.56 35.81
CA ALA A 51 5.43 -1.15 36.19
C ALA A 51 5.76 -0.23 35.00
N GLY A 52 6.06 -0.80 33.82
CA GLY A 52 6.43 -0.06 32.62
C GLY A 52 7.84 0.52 32.69
N SER A 53 8.75 -0.12 33.44
CA SER A 53 10.17 0.23 33.61
C SER A 53 11.08 -0.65 32.77
N LEU A 54 12.21 -0.09 32.30
CA LEU A 54 13.17 -0.78 31.44
C LEU A 54 14.22 -1.54 32.27
N HIS A 55 14.40 -2.83 31.96
CA HIS A 55 15.33 -3.74 32.62
C HIS A 55 16.07 -4.64 31.61
N ASN A 56 17.12 -5.32 32.07
CA ASN A 56 17.80 -6.41 31.35
C ASN A 56 18.38 -6.08 29.95
N VAL A 57 18.65 -4.81 29.63
CA VAL A 57 19.15 -4.37 28.31
C VAL A 57 20.43 -5.09 27.89
N GLU A 58 21.44 -5.13 28.76
CA GLU A 58 22.73 -5.77 28.44
C GLU A 58 22.62 -7.30 28.28
N GLU A 59 21.72 -7.94 29.03
CA GLU A 59 21.45 -9.37 28.87
C GLU A 59 20.78 -9.64 27.52
N VAL A 60 19.81 -8.82 27.10
CA VAL A 60 19.18 -8.94 25.78
C VAL A 60 20.19 -8.67 24.66
N LYS A 61 21.07 -7.68 24.81
CA LYS A 61 22.17 -7.42 23.89
C LYS A 61 23.03 -8.67 23.70
N GLU A 62 23.49 -9.28 24.79
CA GLU A 62 24.28 -10.51 24.76
C GLU A 62 23.53 -11.66 24.08
N LEU A 63 22.23 -11.83 24.38
CA LEU A 63 21.39 -12.85 23.77
C LEU A 63 21.24 -12.66 22.25
N LEU A 64 21.08 -11.42 21.79
CA LEU A 64 20.93 -11.09 20.38
C LEU A 64 22.27 -11.15 19.60
N THR A 65 23.42 -10.89 20.24
CA THR A 65 24.76 -11.03 19.61
C THR A 65 25.09 -12.47 19.27
N HIS A 66 24.63 -13.40 20.09
CA HIS A 66 24.90 -14.81 19.91
C HIS A 66 23.86 -15.52 19.03
N GLU A 67 23.04 -14.77 18.27
CA GLU A 67 21.99 -15.29 17.37
C GLU A 67 21.12 -16.38 18.03
N LEU A 68 20.79 -16.21 19.32
CA LEU A 68 20.16 -17.25 20.13
C LEU A 68 18.62 -17.36 19.95
N PHE A 69 18.13 -17.81 18.79
CA PHE A 69 16.85 -18.53 18.70
C PHE A 69 16.87 -19.73 17.74
N ILE A 70 15.91 -20.67 17.93
CA ILE A 70 15.79 -21.91 17.13
C ILE A 70 15.92 -21.60 15.62
N PRO A 71 16.90 -22.17 14.92
CA PRO A 71 17.05 -22.06 13.47
C PRO A 71 15.88 -22.81 12.82
N GLY A 72 14.84 -22.06 12.52
CA GLY A 72 13.71 -22.53 11.72
C GLY A 72 13.68 -21.90 10.33
N GLY A 73 14.27 -20.71 10.18
CA GLY A 73 14.15 -19.92 8.95
C GLY A 73 15.49 -19.37 8.48
N ILE A 74 15.65 -19.34 7.16
CA ILE A 74 16.80 -18.71 6.49
C ILE A 74 16.93 -17.24 6.90
N GLN A 75 15.84 -16.55 7.28
CA GLN A 75 15.79 -15.12 7.57
C GLN A 75 16.06 -14.73 9.03
N ASP A 76 16.18 -15.69 9.95
CA ASP A 76 16.24 -15.43 11.39
C ASP A 76 17.37 -14.47 11.79
N ALA A 77 18.55 -14.61 11.17
CA ALA A 77 19.71 -13.74 11.43
C ALA A 77 19.41 -12.26 11.14
N LEU A 78 18.61 -11.96 10.10
CA LEU A 78 18.24 -10.57 9.77
C LEU A 78 17.25 -9.99 10.79
N ILE A 79 16.31 -10.82 11.28
CA ILE A 79 15.37 -10.41 12.33
C ILE A 79 16.14 -10.10 13.62
N MET A 80 17.08 -10.96 14.01
CA MET A 80 17.86 -10.77 15.25
C MET A 80 18.77 -9.56 15.17
N ARG A 81 19.40 -9.34 14.02
CA ARG A 81 20.20 -8.14 13.80
C ARG A 81 19.36 -6.87 13.89
N HIS A 82 18.19 -6.83 13.25
CA HIS A 82 17.28 -5.69 13.34
C HIS A 82 16.90 -5.41 14.81
N MET A 83 16.52 -6.44 15.57
CA MET A 83 16.25 -6.29 17.00
C MET A 83 17.45 -5.75 17.75
N ARG A 84 18.66 -6.23 17.43
CA ARG A 84 19.90 -5.78 18.07
C ARG A 84 20.16 -4.30 17.79
N GLU A 85 20.03 -3.87 16.53
CA GLU A 85 20.18 -2.47 16.10
C GLU A 85 19.24 -1.54 16.87
N VAL A 86 18.00 -1.97 17.13
CA VAL A 86 17.02 -1.21 17.93
C VAL A 86 17.38 -1.22 19.43
N VAL A 87 17.79 -2.37 19.98
CA VAL A 87 18.21 -2.50 21.38
C VAL A 87 19.44 -1.64 21.67
N ASP A 88 20.38 -1.54 20.73
CA ASP A 88 21.56 -0.68 20.86
C ASP A 88 21.21 0.81 20.90
N GLN A 89 20.06 1.21 20.36
CA GLN A 89 19.55 2.58 20.36
C GLN A 89 18.57 2.87 21.51
N LEU A 90 18.32 1.91 22.42
CA LEU A 90 17.32 2.08 23.48
C LEU A 90 17.59 3.25 24.41
N ASP A 91 18.85 3.59 24.67
CA ASP A 91 19.19 4.72 25.54
C ASP A 91 18.66 6.06 24.97
N VAL A 92 18.55 6.14 23.64
CA VAL A 92 18.01 7.31 22.93
C VAL A 92 16.49 7.23 22.77
N LEU A 93 15.96 6.03 22.52
CA LEU A 93 14.52 5.80 22.28
C LEU A 93 13.69 5.83 23.59
N TRP A 94 14.24 5.29 24.68
CA TRP A 94 13.53 5.09 25.95
C TRP A 94 12.99 6.38 26.59
N PRO A 95 13.73 7.51 26.63
CA PRO A 95 13.21 8.76 27.16
C PRO A 95 11.92 9.26 26.51
N ARG A 96 11.68 8.90 25.24
CA ARG A 96 10.47 9.21 24.48
C ARG A 96 9.39 8.17 24.74
N LEU A 97 9.75 6.90 24.67
CA LEU A 97 8.84 5.77 24.89
C LEU A 97 8.21 5.80 26.30
N ARG A 98 8.99 6.13 27.34
CA ARG A 98 8.51 6.20 28.74
C ARG A 98 7.46 7.28 29.00
N ARG A 99 7.37 8.30 28.14
CA ARG A 99 6.44 9.45 28.31
C ARG A 99 5.03 9.11 27.86
N LEU A 100 4.86 8.04 27.09
CA LEU A 100 3.54 7.63 26.63
C LEU A 100 2.83 6.78 27.68
N GLY A 101 1.55 7.04 27.84
CA GLY A 101 0.60 6.30 28.66
C GLY A 101 -0.82 6.53 28.17
N LEU A 102 -1.78 6.00 28.90
CA LEU A 102 -3.21 6.17 28.65
C LEU A 102 -3.69 7.59 29.04
N PRO A 103 -4.81 8.07 28.47
CA PRO A 103 -5.63 7.44 27.43
C PRO A 103 -5.05 7.61 26.02
N LEU A 104 -5.39 6.67 25.12
CA LEU A 104 -5.11 6.78 23.69
C LEU A 104 -6.20 7.57 22.96
N CYS A 105 -5.94 7.97 21.72
CA CYS A 105 -6.83 8.83 20.92
C CYS A 105 -8.24 8.26 20.70
N HIS A 106 -8.40 6.94 20.53
CA HIS A 106 -9.71 6.27 20.39
C HIS A 106 -9.64 4.74 20.61
N GLU A 107 -10.80 4.08 20.73
CA GLU A 107 -10.92 2.62 20.95
C GLU A 107 -10.20 1.76 19.91
N ARG A 108 -10.22 2.14 18.63
CA ARG A 108 -9.49 1.37 17.61
C ARG A 108 -7.96 1.41 17.80
N ALA A 109 -7.40 2.47 18.39
CA ALA A 109 -5.98 2.54 18.71
C ALA A 109 -5.65 1.60 19.88
N GLN A 110 -6.54 1.54 20.87
CA GLN A 110 -6.45 0.55 21.95
C GLN A 110 -6.50 -0.88 21.41
N ALA A 111 -7.41 -1.19 20.48
CA ALA A 111 -7.50 -2.51 19.86
C ALA A 111 -6.19 -2.92 19.14
N LEU A 112 -5.56 -1.99 18.41
CA LEU A 112 -4.26 -2.22 17.78
C LEU A 112 -3.14 -2.43 18.80
N VAL A 113 -3.13 -1.66 19.90
CA VAL A 113 -2.17 -1.84 20.99
C VAL A 113 -2.33 -3.20 21.66
N ARG A 114 -3.58 -3.64 21.95
CA ARG A 114 -3.85 -4.99 22.48
C ARG A 114 -3.30 -6.06 21.54
N ALA A 115 -3.62 -5.97 20.25
CA ALA A 115 -3.16 -6.94 19.26
C ALA A 115 -1.62 -6.96 19.09
N ALA A 116 -0.98 -5.79 19.09
CA ALA A 116 0.47 -5.64 19.01
C ALA A 116 1.18 -6.15 20.27
N ALA A 117 0.60 -5.97 21.45
CA ALA A 117 1.11 -6.53 22.71
C ALA A 117 0.80 -8.03 22.87
N GLY A 118 -0.05 -8.62 22.01
CA GLY A 118 -0.45 -10.02 22.13
C GLY A 118 -1.49 -10.26 23.24
N LEU A 119 -2.27 -9.23 23.58
CA LEU A 119 -3.33 -9.29 24.59
C LEU A 119 -4.68 -9.71 23.98
N PRO A 120 -5.56 -10.34 24.77
CA PRO A 120 -6.95 -10.57 24.39
C PRO A 120 -7.68 -9.26 24.01
N PRO A 121 -8.67 -9.30 23.11
CA PRO A 121 -9.43 -8.11 22.68
C PRO A 121 -10.13 -7.36 23.82
N ASP A 122 -10.52 -8.09 24.87
CA ASP A 122 -11.26 -7.65 26.05
C ASP A 122 -10.34 -7.31 27.25
N ALA A 123 -9.02 -7.46 27.11
CA ALA A 123 -8.09 -7.16 28.20
C ALA A 123 -8.04 -5.65 28.49
N GLU A 124 -8.04 -5.30 29.78
CA GLU A 124 -7.74 -3.94 30.21
C GLU A 124 -6.30 -3.57 29.84
N LEU A 125 -6.12 -2.37 29.28
CA LEU A 125 -4.81 -1.88 28.89
C LEU A 125 -4.14 -1.17 30.06
N THR A 126 -2.83 -1.39 30.21
CA THR A 126 -1.98 -0.62 31.11
C THR A 126 -0.97 0.23 30.33
N ASP A 127 -0.34 1.20 30.99
CA ASP A 127 0.77 1.96 30.40
C ASP A 127 1.94 1.06 30.01
N ALA A 128 2.18 -0.03 30.75
CA ALA A 128 3.22 -1.00 30.41
C ALA A 128 2.92 -1.68 29.07
N ASP A 129 1.65 -2.00 28.79
CA ASP A 129 1.25 -2.65 27.54
C ASP A 129 1.39 -1.72 26.33
N VAL A 130 1.07 -0.44 26.49
CA VAL A 130 1.31 0.57 25.45
C VAL A 130 2.81 0.65 25.11
N LYS A 131 3.67 0.68 26.13
CA LYS A 131 5.13 0.72 25.97
C LYS A 131 5.67 -0.56 25.32
N ARG A 132 5.16 -1.73 25.74
CA ARG A 132 5.51 -3.03 25.14
C ARG A 132 5.08 -3.13 23.69
N ALA A 133 3.88 -2.67 23.34
CA ALA A 133 3.39 -2.65 21.96
C ALA A 133 4.26 -1.77 21.06
N LEU A 134 4.63 -0.57 21.51
CA LEU A 134 5.53 0.32 20.76
C LEU A 134 6.93 -0.26 20.60
N LEU A 135 7.53 -0.76 21.68
CA LEU A 135 8.85 -1.38 21.60
C LEU A 135 8.80 -2.63 20.70
N GLY A 136 7.74 -3.44 20.80
CA GLY A 136 7.50 -4.58 19.92
C GLY A 136 7.39 -4.17 18.45
N ALA A 137 6.74 -3.04 18.13
CA ALA A 137 6.67 -2.52 16.76
C ALA A 137 8.03 -2.05 16.23
N LEU A 138 8.87 -1.43 17.07
CA LEU A 138 10.24 -1.06 16.68
C LEU A 138 11.12 -2.30 16.46
N LEU A 139 11.02 -3.30 17.34
CA LEU A 139 11.79 -4.55 17.27
C LEU A 139 11.35 -5.50 16.14
N CYS A 140 10.11 -5.39 15.66
CA CYS A 140 9.59 -6.23 14.59
C CYS A 140 9.98 -5.64 13.23
N PRO A 141 10.75 -6.34 12.37
CA PRO A 141 11.08 -5.82 11.04
C PRO A 141 9.83 -5.54 10.21
N LEU A 142 9.72 -4.35 9.62
CA LEU A 142 8.67 -4.05 8.66
C LEU A 142 8.89 -4.81 7.34
N ARG A 143 7.81 -5.40 6.81
CA ARG A 143 7.79 -6.12 5.53
C ARG A 143 6.49 -5.84 4.81
N GLN A 144 6.50 -5.85 3.48
CA GLN A 144 5.30 -5.71 2.65
C GLN A 144 4.49 -7.02 2.71
N SER A 145 3.23 -6.91 3.12
CA SER A 145 2.26 -8.03 3.11
C SER A 145 1.10 -7.77 2.16
N VAL A 146 0.77 -6.49 1.93
CA VAL A 146 -0.35 -5.99 1.13
C VAL A 146 0.18 -4.72 0.44
N GLY A 147 -0.17 -4.50 -0.83
CA GLY A 147 0.41 -3.52 -1.76
C GLY A 147 0.56 -2.07 -1.27
N SER A 148 1.08 -1.19 -2.14
CA SER A 148 1.70 0.12 -1.85
C SER A 148 3.20 0.06 -1.52
N CYS A 149 3.96 -0.75 -2.28
CA CYS A 149 5.42 -0.77 -2.25
C CYS A 149 6.08 0.62 -2.19
N PHE A 150 5.49 1.62 -2.86
CA PHE A 150 5.93 3.02 -2.86
C PHE A 150 5.98 3.64 -1.46
N ALA A 151 5.15 3.17 -0.53
CA ALA A 151 5.13 3.56 0.87
C ALA A 151 5.94 2.60 1.74
N THR A 152 5.87 1.29 1.45
CA THR A 152 6.59 0.28 2.23
C THR A 152 8.10 0.45 2.17
N ALA A 153 8.69 0.70 1.00
CA ALA A 153 10.14 0.86 0.87
C ALA A 153 10.66 2.07 1.67
N PRO A 154 10.09 3.29 1.55
CA PRO A 154 10.45 4.41 2.43
C PRO A 154 10.18 4.14 3.91
N ALA A 155 9.08 3.47 4.26
CA ALA A 155 8.77 3.14 5.65
C ALA A 155 9.79 2.17 6.26
N ILE A 156 10.25 1.16 5.51
CA ILE A 156 11.33 0.25 5.94
C ILE A 156 12.62 1.03 6.18
N LEU A 157 12.97 1.95 5.28
CA LEU A 157 14.15 2.79 5.41
C LEU A 157 14.06 3.67 6.68
N VAL A 158 12.95 4.36 6.92
CA VAL A 158 12.76 5.15 8.15
C VAL A 158 12.80 4.27 9.39
N HIS A 159 12.13 3.12 9.37
CA HIS A 159 12.07 2.20 10.50
C HIS A 159 13.44 1.70 10.93
N ARG A 160 14.33 1.46 9.96
CA ARG A 160 15.69 0.95 10.21
C ARG A 160 16.72 2.06 10.47
N GLU A 161 16.74 3.08 9.64
CA GLU A 161 17.80 4.11 9.66
C GLU A 161 17.45 5.31 10.54
N ALA A 162 16.16 5.54 10.82
CA ALA A 162 15.67 6.63 11.66
C ALA A 162 14.57 6.17 12.65
N PRO A 163 14.83 5.19 13.53
CA PRO A 163 13.82 4.61 14.43
C PRO A 163 13.22 5.64 15.39
N GLU A 164 13.94 6.70 15.73
CA GLU A 164 13.41 7.85 16.48
C GLU A 164 12.23 8.53 15.78
N LYS A 165 12.32 8.68 14.44
CA LYS A 165 11.27 9.28 13.62
C LYS A 165 10.05 8.37 13.53
N CYS A 166 10.27 7.06 13.36
CA CYS A 166 9.21 6.06 13.43
C CYS A 166 8.48 6.12 14.78
N LEU A 167 9.23 6.18 15.90
CA LEU A 167 8.64 6.27 17.24
C LEU A 167 7.84 7.57 17.45
N GLU A 168 8.34 8.72 16.97
CA GLU A 168 7.60 9.99 17.01
C GLU A 168 6.26 9.90 16.29
N ASP A 169 6.25 9.27 15.12
CA ASP A 169 5.05 9.09 14.33
C ASP A 169 4.06 8.16 15.03
N LEU A 170 4.52 7.01 15.52
CA LEU A 170 3.70 6.09 16.29
C LEU A 170 3.08 6.77 17.52
N ILE A 171 3.84 7.60 18.24
CA ILE A 171 3.33 8.41 19.36
C ILE A 171 2.27 9.39 18.88
N ALA A 172 2.50 10.10 17.77
CA ALA A 172 1.53 11.04 17.21
C ALA A 172 0.22 10.34 16.82
N LEU A 173 0.31 9.16 16.19
CA LEU A 173 -0.87 8.37 15.83
C LEU A 173 -1.68 7.94 17.06
N LEU A 174 -1.01 7.42 18.10
CA LEU A 174 -1.67 6.93 19.31
C LEU A 174 -2.21 8.05 20.22
N THR A 175 -1.63 9.25 20.17
CA THR A 175 -2.04 10.39 21.03
C THR A 175 -2.97 11.37 20.34
N LYS A 176 -2.71 11.69 19.06
CA LYS A 176 -3.45 12.69 18.29
C LYS A 176 -4.44 12.08 17.30
N GLY A 177 -4.25 10.81 16.91
CA GLY A 177 -5.06 10.17 15.88
C GLY A 177 -4.80 10.68 14.46
N GLU A 178 -3.67 11.37 14.24
CA GLU A 178 -3.29 11.94 12.95
C GLU A 178 -1.78 12.00 12.76
N LEU A 179 -1.35 12.05 11.50
CA LEU A 179 0.01 12.37 11.11
C LEU A 179 0.03 13.65 10.29
N SER A 180 0.83 14.63 10.70
CA SER A 180 0.93 15.93 10.02
C SER A 180 2.34 16.22 9.54
N ARG A 181 2.44 16.82 8.36
CA ARG A 181 3.68 17.31 7.76
C ARG A 181 3.45 18.69 7.15
N THR A 182 4.29 19.65 7.52
CA THR A 182 4.28 20.98 6.93
C THR A 182 5.34 21.05 5.84
N PHE A 183 4.92 21.41 4.63
CA PHE A 183 5.75 21.46 3.45
C PHE A 183 5.26 22.57 2.51
N GLY A 184 6.16 23.43 2.01
CA GLY A 184 5.78 24.57 1.16
C GLY A 184 4.82 25.56 1.82
N GLY A 185 4.91 25.71 3.16
CA GLY A 185 4.00 26.55 3.94
C GLY A 185 2.61 25.94 4.22
N VAL A 186 2.29 24.77 3.64
CA VAL A 186 1.01 24.08 3.83
C VAL A 186 1.19 22.91 4.79
N THR A 187 0.29 22.75 5.75
CA THR A 187 0.27 21.59 6.65
C THR A 187 -0.71 20.56 6.12
N PHE A 188 -0.19 19.39 5.77
CA PHE A 188 -0.97 18.24 5.36
C PHE A 188 -1.12 17.30 6.55
N SER A 189 -2.37 17.03 6.93
CA SER A 189 -2.70 16.06 7.98
C SER A 189 -3.47 14.90 7.36
N VAL A 190 -3.15 13.68 7.79
CA VAL A 190 -3.87 12.45 7.44
C VAL A 190 -4.33 11.75 8.72
N PRO A 191 -5.53 11.15 8.73
CA PRO A 191 -6.00 10.38 9.88
C PRO A 191 -5.15 9.14 10.08
N PHE A 192 -5.04 8.73 11.34
CA PHE A 192 -4.56 7.43 11.71
C PHE A 192 -5.40 6.35 11.01
N CYS A 193 -4.76 5.47 10.24
CA CYS A 193 -5.40 4.30 9.66
C CYS A 193 -5.54 3.21 10.74
N PRO A 194 -6.75 2.95 11.26
CA PRO A 194 -6.91 1.98 12.35
C PRO A 194 -6.93 0.53 11.84
N SER A 195 -6.87 0.31 10.52
CA SER A 195 -6.90 -1.01 9.91
C SER A 195 -5.47 -1.47 9.64
N PRO A 196 -5.07 -2.69 10.08
CA PRO A 196 -3.83 -3.32 9.65
C PRO A 196 -3.98 -3.96 8.26
N GLY A 197 -5.01 -3.58 7.50
CA GLY A 197 -5.25 -4.01 6.12
C GLY A 197 -5.94 -5.35 6.01
N ILE A 198 -5.77 -6.01 4.85
CA ILE A 198 -6.32 -7.35 4.60
C ILE A 198 -5.29 -8.47 4.82
N GLY A 199 -4.01 -8.16 5.02
CA GLY A 199 -2.93 -9.14 5.08
C GLY A 199 -3.05 -10.22 4.00
N ASP A 200 -2.81 -11.46 4.41
CA ASP A 200 -2.95 -12.64 3.56
C ASP A 200 -4.40 -13.17 3.47
N LEU A 201 -5.41 -12.44 3.94
CA LEU A 201 -6.81 -12.91 4.01
C LEU A 201 -7.45 -13.15 2.63
N LYS A 202 -6.94 -12.51 1.58
CA LYS A 202 -7.41 -12.72 0.20
C LYS A 202 -6.55 -13.73 -0.59
N ARG A 203 -5.49 -14.29 0.01
CA ARG A 203 -4.67 -15.30 -0.68
C ARG A 203 -5.51 -16.54 -1.01
N PRO A 204 -5.26 -17.20 -2.16
CA PRO A 204 -5.90 -18.47 -2.47
C PRO A 204 -5.66 -19.51 -1.38
N LEU A 205 -6.72 -20.17 -0.94
CA LEU A 205 -6.64 -21.33 -0.05
C LEU A 205 -6.01 -22.50 -0.81
N GLN A 206 -5.04 -23.15 -0.16
CA GLN A 206 -4.42 -24.40 -0.61
C GLN A 206 -4.75 -25.50 0.41
N ASP A 207 -4.50 -26.77 0.06
CA ASP A 207 -4.74 -27.92 0.96
C ASP A 207 -4.07 -27.80 2.34
N GLY A 208 -2.98 -27.02 2.42
CA GLY A 208 -2.29 -26.68 3.67
C GLY A 208 -3.13 -25.87 4.67
N ALA A 209 -4.25 -25.26 4.25
CA ALA A 209 -5.10 -24.41 5.10
C ALA A 209 -5.64 -25.14 6.35
N LEU A 210 -5.82 -26.47 6.27
CA LEU A 210 -6.25 -27.33 7.39
C LEU A 210 -5.30 -27.29 8.60
N SER A 211 -4.04 -26.90 8.37
CA SER A 211 -3.01 -26.80 9.41
C SER A 211 -2.59 -25.36 9.69
N SER A 212 -3.32 -24.37 9.16
CA SER A 212 -2.96 -22.96 9.30
C SER A 212 -3.16 -22.45 10.73
N PRO A 213 -2.09 -22.04 11.44
CA PRO A 213 -2.25 -21.47 12.77
C PRO A 213 -2.92 -20.09 12.75
N GLY A 214 -2.77 -19.30 11.68
CA GLY A 214 -3.48 -18.01 11.55
C GLY A 214 -4.99 -18.17 11.43
N ILE A 215 -5.46 -19.19 10.68
CA ILE A 215 -6.90 -19.52 10.62
C ILE A 215 -7.39 -19.96 12.01
N LEU A 216 -6.58 -20.73 12.74
CA LEU A 216 -6.95 -21.14 14.09
C LEU A 216 -7.13 -19.95 15.03
N GLU A 217 -6.18 -19.01 15.04
CA GLU A 217 -6.26 -17.78 15.84
C GLU A 217 -7.48 -16.94 15.46
N ALA A 218 -7.81 -16.86 14.17
CA ALA A 218 -9.02 -16.18 13.69
C ALA A 218 -10.30 -16.82 14.24
N PHE A 219 -10.36 -18.16 14.25
CA PHE A 219 -11.52 -18.89 14.76
C PHE A 219 -11.68 -18.75 16.27
N VAL A 220 -10.58 -18.79 17.02
CA VAL A 220 -10.60 -18.55 18.47
C VAL A 220 -11.05 -17.11 18.78
N ALA A 221 -10.49 -16.11 18.09
CA ALA A 221 -10.85 -14.70 18.29
C ALA A 221 -12.29 -14.38 17.85
N GLY A 222 -12.79 -15.05 16.81
CA GLY A 222 -14.16 -14.94 16.32
C GLY A 222 -15.19 -15.71 17.15
N GLY A 223 -14.77 -16.53 18.12
CA GLY A 223 -15.67 -17.34 18.96
C GLY A 223 -16.16 -18.65 18.31
N LEU A 224 -15.56 -19.07 17.20
CA LEU A 224 -15.88 -20.35 16.54
C LEU A 224 -15.24 -21.56 17.23
N ILE A 225 -14.14 -21.35 17.96
CA ILE A 225 -13.42 -22.37 18.73
C ILE A 225 -13.15 -21.82 20.14
N GLU A 226 -13.37 -22.62 21.16
CA GLU A 226 -13.14 -22.24 22.56
C GLU A 226 -11.63 -22.18 22.87
N LYS A 227 -11.21 -21.10 23.54
CA LYS A 227 -9.81 -20.81 23.85
C LYS A 227 -9.23 -21.79 24.89
N GLU A 228 -10.09 -22.37 25.72
CA GLU A 228 -9.74 -23.24 26.85
C GLU A 228 -9.29 -24.63 26.39
N LEU A 229 -9.62 -25.02 25.16
CA LEU A 229 -9.20 -26.28 24.56
C LEU A 229 -7.67 -26.34 24.40
N ASN A 230 -7.10 -27.54 24.49
CA ASN A 230 -5.68 -27.70 24.20
C ASN A 230 -5.42 -27.58 22.69
N LEU A 231 -4.17 -27.29 22.30
CA LEU A 231 -3.80 -27.03 20.91
C LEU A 231 -4.17 -28.18 19.94
N ASN A 232 -4.15 -29.44 20.38
CA ASN A 232 -4.52 -30.56 19.51
C ASN A 232 -6.03 -30.61 19.29
N GLU A 233 -6.83 -30.41 20.34
CA GLU A 233 -8.30 -30.33 20.25
C GLU A 233 -8.75 -29.16 19.38
N GLN A 234 -8.13 -27.99 19.56
CA GLN A 234 -8.35 -26.81 18.73
C GLN A 234 -8.10 -27.10 17.25
N ARG A 235 -7.00 -27.80 16.94
CA ARG A 235 -6.67 -28.19 15.56
C ARG A 235 -7.64 -29.22 14.98
N ASP A 236 -8.08 -30.19 15.77
CA ASP A 236 -9.06 -31.18 15.30
C ASP A 236 -10.40 -30.51 14.99
N ARG A 237 -10.84 -29.54 15.81
CA ARG A 237 -12.01 -28.72 15.51
C ARG A 237 -11.84 -27.86 14.26
N GLN A 238 -10.69 -27.19 14.12
CA GLN A 238 -10.37 -26.43 12.91
C GLN A 238 -10.50 -27.30 11.66
N ARG A 239 -9.91 -28.51 11.66
CA ARG A 239 -10.02 -29.43 10.51
C ARG A 239 -11.47 -29.80 10.21
N GLY A 240 -12.27 -30.06 11.25
CA GLY A 240 -13.69 -30.34 11.12
C GLY A 240 -14.49 -29.20 10.48
N LEU A 241 -14.16 -27.95 10.79
CA LEU A 241 -14.80 -26.75 10.22
C LEU A 241 -14.33 -26.44 8.79
N VAL A 242 -13.03 -26.59 8.51
CA VAL A 242 -12.43 -26.19 7.23
C VAL A 242 -12.63 -27.24 6.13
N SER A 243 -12.52 -28.53 6.46
CA SER A 243 -12.56 -29.61 5.47
C SER A 243 -13.82 -29.62 4.58
N PRO A 244 -15.05 -29.38 5.10
CA PRO A 244 -16.26 -29.33 4.27
C PRO A 244 -16.36 -28.11 3.34
N LEU A 245 -15.57 -27.07 3.59
CA LEU A 245 -15.63 -25.79 2.89
C LEU A 245 -14.47 -25.55 1.93
N LEU A 246 -13.37 -26.30 2.05
CA LEU A 246 -12.14 -26.07 1.28
C LEU A 246 -12.36 -26.06 -0.25
N SER A 247 -13.33 -26.83 -0.75
CA SER A 247 -13.70 -26.84 -2.19
C SER A 247 -14.70 -25.76 -2.60
N LYS A 248 -15.33 -25.07 -1.64
CA LYS A 248 -16.40 -24.09 -1.85
C LYS A 248 -15.93 -22.64 -1.72
N VAL A 249 -14.94 -22.39 -0.87
CA VAL A 249 -14.41 -21.05 -0.58
C VAL A 249 -13.00 -20.92 -1.11
N LYS A 250 -12.65 -19.74 -1.64
CA LYS A 250 -11.37 -19.49 -2.30
C LYS A 250 -10.34 -18.84 -1.38
N THR A 251 -10.77 -18.11 -0.35
CA THR A 251 -9.88 -17.29 0.48
C THR A 251 -10.15 -17.48 1.97
N PRO A 252 -9.16 -17.22 2.86
CA PRO A 252 -9.38 -17.19 4.30
C PRO A 252 -10.51 -16.24 4.73
N LEU A 253 -10.64 -15.08 4.07
CA LEU A 253 -11.73 -14.13 4.36
C LEU A 253 -13.10 -14.74 4.10
N GLU A 254 -13.30 -15.35 2.94
CA GLU A 254 -14.55 -16.04 2.58
C GLU A 254 -14.86 -17.17 3.56
N LEU A 255 -13.84 -17.95 3.95
CA LEU A 255 -13.96 -19.03 4.92
C LEU A 255 -14.43 -18.53 6.30
N ILE A 256 -13.75 -17.51 6.85
CA ILE A 256 -14.09 -16.92 8.15
C ILE A 256 -15.51 -16.34 8.11
N ARG A 257 -15.82 -15.57 7.07
CA ARG A 257 -17.14 -14.94 6.90
C ARG A 257 -18.26 -15.97 6.80
N THR A 258 -18.07 -17.02 6.00
CA THR A 258 -19.05 -18.10 5.82
C THR A 258 -19.36 -18.82 7.13
N LEU A 259 -18.32 -19.16 7.91
CA LEU A 259 -18.49 -19.84 9.18
C LEU A 259 -19.15 -18.95 10.24
N LEU A 260 -18.82 -17.65 10.27
CA LEU A 260 -19.47 -16.72 11.18
C LEU A 260 -20.94 -16.47 10.81
N LEU A 261 -21.28 -16.38 9.52
CA LEU A 261 -22.68 -16.27 9.09
C LEU A 261 -23.50 -17.48 9.56
N ASP A 262 -22.95 -18.69 9.43
CA ASP A 262 -23.59 -19.92 9.92
C ASP A 262 -23.72 -19.90 11.45
N HIS A 263 -22.66 -19.52 12.18
CA HIS A 263 -22.65 -19.43 13.64
C HIS A 263 -23.72 -18.47 14.19
N PHE A 264 -23.92 -17.32 13.55
CA PHE A 264 -24.94 -16.34 13.94
C PHE A 264 -26.30 -16.57 13.26
N SER A 265 -26.43 -17.61 12.41
CA SER A 265 -27.64 -17.90 11.63
C SER A 265 -28.13 -16.70 10.79
N LEU A 266 -27.18 -15.97 10.18
CA LEU A 266 -27.44 -14.79 9.35
C LEU A 266 -27.26 -15.10 7.86
N SER A 267 -28.05 -14.43 7.02
CA SER A 267 -27.81 -14.38 5.57
C SER A 267 -26.99 -13.14 5.19
N GLU A 268 -26.30 -13.21 4.05
CA GLU A 268 -25.58 -12.04 3.51
C GLU A 268 -26.50 -10.81 3.32
N GLU A 269 -27.73 -11.05 2.87
CA GLU A 269 -28.70 -9.98 2.68
C GLU A 269 -29.14 -9.35 4.03
N ALA A 270 -29.26 -10.14 5.10
CA ALA A 270 -29.55 -9.63 6.42
C ALA A 270 -28.44 -8.70 6.95
N VAL A 271 -27.17 -9.08 6.74
CA VAL A 271 -26.02 -8.24 7.11
C VAL A 271 -25.97 -6.94 6.31
N ARG A 272 -26.30 -7.01 5.01
CA ARG A 272 -26.36 -5.84 4.12
C ARG A 272 -27.47 -4.87 4.53
N MET A 273 -28.67 -5.39 4.79
CA MET A 273 -29.80 -4.58 5.26
C MET A 273 -29.52 -3.96 6.62
N GLY A 274 -28.95 -4.72 7.56
CA GLY A 274 -28.51 -4.20 8.86
C GLY A 274 -27.50 -3.04 8.75
N ALA A 275 -26.61 -3.07 7.75
CA ALA A 275 -25.69 -1.97 7.45
C ALA A 275 -26.40 -0.64 7.19
N LYS A 276 -27.41 -0.71 6.31
CA LYS A 276 -28.20 0.45 5.91
C LYS A 276 -29.03 1.00 7.06
N TYR A 277 -29.56 0.12 7.91
CA TYR A 277 -30.31 0.56 9.08
C TYR A 277 -29.42 1.22 10.13
N GLU A 278 -28.21 0.72 10.39
CA GLU A 278 -27.28 1.38 11.32
C GLU A 278 -26.83 2.77 10.82
N SER A 279 -26.50 2.92 9.53
CA SER A 279 -26.12 4.23 8.97
C SER A 279 -27.27 5.25 9.06
N GLN A 280 -28.52 4.79 8.94
CA GLN A 280 -29.72 5.63 9.10
C GLN A 280 -30.13 5.85 10.57
N ALA A 281 -29.90 4.87 11.46
CA ALA A 281 -30.24 4.95 12.89
C ALA A 281 -29.31 5.87 13.68
N VAL A 282 -28.04 6.04 13.26
CA VAL A 282 -27.15 7.07 13.83
C VAL A 282 -27.73 8.49 13.63
N GLN A 283 -28.64 8.68 12.67
CA GLN A 283 -29.36 9.95 12.44
C GLN A 283 -30.71 10.06 13.17
N ARG A 284 -31.25 8.97 13.72
CA ARG A 284 -32.57 8.95 14.38
C ARG A 284 -32.53 8.00 15.58
N GLU A 285 -32.56 8.54 16.80
CA GLU A 285 -32.67 7.78 18.04
C GLU A 285 -33.90 6.84 18.00
N MET A 286 -33.69 5.58 17.59
CA MET A 286 -34.73 4.55 17.50
C MET A 286 -34.29 3.29 18.24
N VAL A 287 -35.27 2.61 18.83
CA VAL A 287 -35.14 1.35 19.58
C VAL A 287 -34.60 0.25 18.67
N VAL A 288 -33.47 -0.35 19.07
CA VAL A 288 -32.78 -1.41 18.32
C VAL A 288 -33.60 -2.71 18.36
N ALA A 289 -33.98 -3.24 17.20
CA ALA A 289 -34.61 -4.56 17.08
C ALA A 289 -33.56 -5.68 17.31
N ASP A 290 -33.96 -6.82 17.89
CA ASP A 290 -33.07 -7.97 18.20
C ASP A 290 -32.20 -8.44 17.00
N GLY A 291 -32.71 -8.31 15.77
CA GLY A 291 -31.96 -8.63 14.56
C GLY A 291 -30.77 -7.70 14.27
N LEU A 292 -30.82 -6.42 14.67
CA LEU A 292 -29.68 -5.50 14.52
C LEU A 292 -28.55 -5.86 15.49
N HIS A 293 -28.87 -6.29 16.71
CA HIS A 293 -27.87 -6.69 17.69
C HIS A 293 -27.04 -7.89 17.19
N LEU A 294 -27.68 -8.89 16.59
CA LEU A 294 -27.00 -10.04 15.98
C LEU A 294 -26.07 -9.62 14.83
N VAL A 295 -26.48 -8.68 13.98
CA VAL A 295 -25.64 -8.14 12.91
C VAL A 295 -24.44 -7.38 13.48
N GLY A 296 -24.63 -6.59 14.55
CA GLY A 296 -23.55 -5.93 15.29
C GLY A 296 -22.55 -6.93 15.86
N SER A 297 -23.03 -7.97 16.58
CA SER A 297 -22.18 -9.03 17.14
C SER A 297 -21.40 -9.79 16.06
N PHE A 298 -22.04 -10.09 14.91
CA PHE A 298 -21.37 -10.69 13.76
C PHE A 298 -20.22 -9.81 13.23
N ARG A 299 -20.44 -8.49 13.10
CA ARG A 299 -19.40 -7.55 12.64
C ARG A 299 -18.23 -7.49 13.59
N GLU A 300 -18.50 -7.39 14.89
CA GLU A 300 -17.46 -7.40 15.91
C GLU A 300 -16.67 -8.70 15.91
N ALA A 301 -17.33 -9.85 15.77
CA ALA A 301 -16.67 -11.14 15.65
C ALA A 301 -15.81 -11.24 14.38
N LEU A 302 -16.32 -10.75 13.24
CA LEU A 302 -15.59 -10.74 11.97
C LEU A 302 -14.35 -9.85 12.04
N GLU A 303 -14.46 -8.64 12.60
CA GLU A 303 -13.31 -7.74 12.75
C GLU A 303 -12.28 -8.28 13.74
N ARG A 304 -12.70 -8.93 14.84
CA ARG A 304 -11.77 -9.63 15.76
C ARG A 304 -11.05 -10.79 15.06
N ALA A 305 -11.77 -11.59 14.28
CA ALA A 305 -11.18 -12.71 13.54
C ALA A 305 -10.18 -12.23 12.47
N LYS A 306 -10.53 -11.19 11.69
CA LYS A 306 -9.63 -10.55 10.72
C LYS A 306 -8.37 -10.04 11.39
N LEU A 307 -8.52 -9.27 12.48
CA LEU A 307 -7.42 -8.69 13.22
C LEU A 307 -6.50 -9.78 13.79
N ALA A 308 -7.05 -10.85 14.35
CA ALA A 308 -6.27 -11.98 14.88
C ALA A 308 -5.48 -12.71 13.78
N PHE A 309 -6.10 -12.97 12.63
CA PHE A 309 -5.43 -13.57 11.48
C PHE A 309 -4.24 -12.74 11.02
N ILE A 310 -4.44 -11.43 10.80
CA ILE A 310 -3.40 -10.53 10.30
C ILE A 310 -2.28 -10.39 11.34
N SER A 311 -2.68 -10.12 12.59
CA SER A 311 -1.72 -9.92 13.68
C SER A 311 -0.89 -11.16 13.95
N PHE A 312 -1.32 -12.35 13.52
CA PHE A 312 -0.55 -13.59 13.68
C PHE A 312 0.88 -13.48 13.12
N ALA A 313 1.03 -12.90 11.92
CA ALA A 313 2.31 -12.79 11.23
C ALA A 313 2.81 -11.34 11.09
N ASP A 314 1.91 -10.35 11.13
CA ASP A 314 2.27 -8.93 11.02
C ASP A 314 2.14 -8.21 12.37
N ASN A 315 2.97 -7.17 12.59
CA ASN A 315 2.73 -6.26 13.71
C ASN A 315 1.66 -5.22 13.32
N PRO A 316 0.44 -5.29 13.90
CA PRO A 316 -0.69 -4.49 13.43
C PRO A 316 -0.50 -2.99 13.64
N LEU A 317 0.24 -2.58 14.68
CA LEU A 317 0.54 -1.17 14.93
C LEU A 317 1.55 -0.62 13.91
N LEU A 318 2.57 -1.41 13.56
CA LEU A 318 3.55 -1.05 12.53
C LEU A 318 2.89 -0.96 11.15
N LYS A 319 1.94 -1.86 10.85
CA LYS A 319 1.11 -1.82 9.62
C LYS A 319 0.21 -0.60 9.55
N ALA A 320 -0.46 -0.26 10.65
CA ALA A 320 -1.26 0.96 10.74
C ALA A 320 -0.42 2.22 10.47
N TRP A 321 0.83 2.25 10.96
CA TRP A 321 1.78 3.33 10.66
C TRP A 321 2.19 3.38 9.18
N GLU A 322 2.60 2.25 8.59
CA GLU A 322 2.91 2.12 7.16
C GLU A 322 1.78 2.66 6.27
N PHE A 323 0.54 2.25 6.53
CA PHE A 323 -0.62 2.66 5.74
C PHE A 323 -1.03 4.12 5.98
N THR A 324 -0.77 4.65 7.17
CA THR A 324 -0.96 6.08 7.43
C THR A 324 0.07 6.90 6.64
N ILE A 325 1.33 6.45 6.55
CA ILE A 325 2.35 7.07 5.70
C ILE A 325 1.92 7.03 4.23
N ALA A 326 1.38 5.91 3.74
CA ALA A 326 0.93 5.79 2.36
C ALA A 326 -0.09 6.88 1.97
N SER A 327 -0.91 7.35 2.91
CA SER A 327 -1.87 8.44 2.69
C SER A 327 -1.23 9.80 2.40
N LEU A 328 0.07 9.97 2.64
CA LEU A 328 0.81 11.21 2.36
C LEU A 328 1.32 11.31 0.91
N CYS A 329 1.10 10.30 0.07
CA CYS A 329 1.54 10.33 -1.32
C CYS A 329 0.64 11.16 -2.23
N ASP A 330 -0.60 11.45 -1.83
CA ASP A 330 -1.59 12.13 -2.66
C ASP A 330 -1.83 13.58 -2.19
N VAL A 331 -0.73 14.33 -2.13
CA VAL A 331 -0.70 15.71 -1.60
C VAL A 331 -0.71 16.76 -2.71
N LYS A 332 -0.74 16.35 -3.97
CA LYS A 332 -0.97 17.29 -5.06
C LYS A 332 -2.42 17.75 -5.02
N THR A 333 -2.62 19.05 -4.81
CA THR A 333 -3.88 19.78 -5.05
C THR A 333 -4.45 19.60 -6.46
N GLU A 334 -3.75 18.89 -7.36
CA GLU A 334 -4.16 18.59 -8.74
C GLU A 334 -4.72 17.16 -8.89
N PHE A 335 -4.38 16.21 -8.00
CA PHE A 335 -4.69 14.80 -8.19
C PHE A 335 -5.98 14.36 -7.47
N SER A 336 -6.22 14.88 -6.26
CA SER A 336 -7.55 14.82 -5.62
C SER A 336 -8.64 15.50 -6.45
N SER A 337 -8.22 16.38 -7.35
CA SER A 337 -9.11 17.01 -8.32
C SER A 337 -9.55 16.02 -9.38
N TRP A 338 -8.74 15.03 -9.73
CA TRP A 338 -8.99 14.30 -10.97
C TRP A 338 -10.16 13.32 -10.85
N ASN A 339 -10.24 12.46 -9.82
CA ASN A 339 -11.38 11.55 -9.68
C ASN A 339 -12.65 12.27 -9.26
N LEU A 340 -12.58 13.11 -8.21
CA LEU A 340 -13.72 13.86 -7.74
C LEU A 340 -14.24 14.80 -8.84
N PHE A 341 -13.40 15.62 -9.49
CA PHE A 341 -13.89 16.59 -10.48
C PHE A 341 -14.38 15.89 -11.75
N SER A 342 -13.70 14.82 -12.21
CA SER A 342 -14.18 14.03 -13.35
C SER A 342 -15.57 13.45 -13.05
N SER A 343 -15.80 12.98 -11.82
CA SER A 343 -17.10 12.44 -11.44
C SER A 343 -18.19 13.52 -11.32
N LEU A 344 -17.86 14.74 -10.89
CA LEU A 344 -18.81 15.85 -10.73
C LEU A 344 -19.28 16.44 -12.07
N GLY A 345 -18.45 16.35 -13.11
CA GLY A 345 -18.76 16.88 -14.43
C GLY A 345 -18.87 18.40 -14.44
N LEU A 346 -17.77 19.10 -14.12
CA LEU A 346 -17.75 20.55 -13.93
C LEU A 346 -17.69 21.34 -15.26
N HIS A 347 -17.50 20.67 -16.40
CA HIS A 347 -17.52 21.34 -17.70
C HIS A 347 -18.95 21.51 -18.25
N PRO A 348 -19.25 22.62 -18.96
CA PRO A 348 -20.57 22.86 -19.56
C PRO A 348 -21.04 21.75 -20.52
N GLU A 349 -20.10 21.13 -21.24
CA GLU A 349 -20.39 20.12 -22.27
C GLU A 349 -20.77 18.74 -21.67
N GLU A 350 -20.53 18.53 -20.38
CA GLU A 350 -20.72 17.24 -19.71
C GLU A 350 -22.17 17.08 -19.22
N LYS A 351 -23.05 16.65 -20.14
CA LYS A 351 -24.47 16.42 -19.83
C LYS A 351 -24.67 15.53 -18.59
N GLY A 352 -25.59 15.95 -17.71
CA GLY A 352 -25.84 15.30 -16.41
C GLY A 352 -24.79 15.62 -15.34
N GLY A 353 -23.82 16.49 -15.63
CA GLY A 353 -22.85 17.03 -14.67
C GLY A 353 -23.31 18.35 -14.06
N ILE A 354 -22.62 18.77 -13.00
CA ILE A 354 -22.88 20.03 -12.29
C ILE A 354 -22.61 21.25 -13.19
N GLY A 355 -21.55 21.21 -14.00
CA GLY A 355 -21.18 22.29 -14.91
C GLY A 355 -22.25 22.61 -15.93
N ALA A 356 -22.85 21.58 -16.53
CA ALA A 356 -23.97 21.73 -17.47
C ALA A 356 -25.18 22.43 -16.82
N LEU A 357 -25.56 22.04 -15.59
CA LEU A 357 -26.68 22.66 -14.87
C LEU A 357 -26.42 24.14 -14.52
N ILE A 358 -25.20 24.45 -14.07
CA ILE A 358 -24.83 25.84 -13.79
C ILE A 358 -24.88 26.65 -15.09
N TYR A 359 -24.30 26.12 -16.17
CA TYR A 359 -24.26 26.82 -17.46
C TYR A 359 -25.67 27.08 -18.02
N GLU A 360 -26.56 26.08 -17.98
CA GLU A 360 -27.95 26.21 -18.43
C GLU A 360 -28.68 27.33 -17.67
N HIS A 361 -28.55 27.39 -16.34
CA HIS A 361 -29.14 28.47 -15.53
C HIS A 361 -28.60 29.87 -15.87
N LEU A 362 -27.31 29.97 -16.22
CA LEU A 362 -26.67 31.25 -16.54
C LEU A 362 -26.96 31.67 -17.98
N GLU A 363 -27.02 30.72 -18.91
CA GLU A 363 -27.33 30.95 -20.32
C GLU A 363 -28.75 31.49 -20.49
N GLU A 364 -29.73 30.94 -19.76
CA GLU A 364 -31.10 31.48 -19.74
C GLU A 364 -31.14 32.96 -19.33
N ARG A 365 -30.38 33.35 -18.29
CA ARG A 365 -30.32 34.74 -17.80
C ARG A 365 -29.57 35.66 -18.76
N LEU A 366 -28.47 35.17 -19.32
CA LEU A 366 -27.70 35.91 -20.32
C LEU A 366 -28.56 36.20 -21.56
N GLN A 367 -29.37 35.23 -21.99
CA GLN A 367 -30.29 35.40 -23.11
C GLN A 367 -31.39 36.43 -22.80
N GLU A 368 -31.98 36.41 -21.61
CA GLU A 368 -32.96 37.42 -21.18
C GLU A 368 -32.38 38.85 -21.22
N ASP A 369 -31.13 39.04 -20.79
CA ASP A 369 -30.49 40.36 -20.82
C ASP A 369 -30.07 40.76 -22.24
N ASN A 370 -29.60 39.84 -23.07
CA ASN A 370 -29.32 40.10 -24.49
C ASN A 370 -30.58 40.57 -25.25
N GLU A 371 -31.73 39.94 -25.01
CA GLU A 371 -33.01 40.34 -25.61
C GLU A 371 -33.42 41.76 -25.17
N LYS A 372 -33.21 42.11 -23.89
CA LYS A 372 -33.46 43.48 -23.38
C LYS A 372 -32.49 44.49 -23.96
N ILE A 373 -31.21 44.15 -24.12
CA ILE A 373 -30.22 45.01 -24.78
C ILE A 373 -30.69 45.33 -26.21
N GLU A 374 -31.10 44.31 -26.98
CA GLU A 374 -31.63 44.52 -28.33
C GLU A 374 -32.92 45.34 -28.34
N GLN A 375 -33.80 45.17 -27.36
CA GLN A 375 -35.00 45.97 -27.21
C GLN A 375 -34.67 47.44 -26.92
N TYR A 376 -33.86 47.73 -25.90
CA TYR A 376 -33.51 49.10 -25.52
C TYR A 376 -32.64 49.79 -26.56
N GLN A 377 -31.82 49.05 -27.32
CA GLN A 377 -31.10 49.58 -28.47
C GLN A 377 -32.07 50.05 -29.56
N ARG A 378 -33.10 49.26 -29.87
CA ARG A 378 -34.16 49.67 -30.82
C ARG A 378 -34.94 50.89 -30.31
N ASP A 379 -35.32 50.90 -29.03
CA ASP A 379 -36.05 52.02 -28.42
C ASP A 379 -35.21 53.31 -28.36
N TYR A 380 -33.89 53.17 -28.14
CA TYR A 380 -32.93 54.27 -28.22
C TYR A 380 -32.86 54.85 -29.64
N GLU A 381 -32.74 54.00 -30.67
CA GLU A 381 -32.69 54.44 -32.07
C GLU A 381 -33.96 55.20 -32.49
N ILE A 382 -35.13 54.68 -32.10
CA ILE A 382 -36.43 55.34 -32.34
C ILE A 382 -36.47 56.70 -31.62
N SER A 383 -36.05 56.75 -30.35
CA SER A 383 -36.04 57.98 -29.56
C SER A 383 -35.06 59.01 -30.11
N PHE A 384 -33.89 58.57 -30.57
CA PHE A 384 -32.87 59.41 -31.20
C PHE A 384 -33.41 60.08 -32.48
N ASP A 385 -34.07 59.30 -33.35
CA ASP A 385 -34.72 59.85 -34.55
C ASP A 385 -35.83 60.85 -34.20
N GLN A 386 -36.61 60.58 -33.15
CA GLN A 386 -37.63 61.50 -32.65
C GLN A 386 -37.05 62.81 -32.09
N VAL A 387 -35.92 62.76 -31.38
CA VAL A 387 -35.19 63.96 -30.91
C VAL A 387 -34.72 64.78 -32.10
N ARG A 388 -34.04 64.15 -33.07
CA ARG A 388 -33.54 64.82 -34.29
C ARG A 388 -34.67 65.46 -35.10
N ALA A 389 -35.82 64.79 -35.20
CA ALA A 389 -37.01 65.36 -35.85
C ALA A 389 -37.54 66.59 -35.12
N THR A 390 -37.60 66.57 -33.78
CA THR A 390 -38.03 67.74 -32.98
C THR A 390 -37.03 68.90 -33.06
N GLU A 391 -35.72 68.62 -33.14
CA GLU A 391 -34.68 69.64 -33.35
C GLU A 391 -34.84 70.35 -34.70
N LEU A 392 -35.10 69.59 -35.77
CA LEU A 392 -35.37 70.15 -37.10
C LEU A 392 -36.64 71.03 -37.12
N LEU A 393 -37.67 70.65 -36.36
CA LEU A 393 -38.90 71.44 -36.20
C LEU A 393 -38.65 72.72 -35.37
N LEU A 394 -37.85 72.63 -34.30
CA LEU A 394 -37.40 73.78 -33.51
C LEU A 394 -36.67 74.82 -34.36
N GLY A 395 -35.81 74.38 -35.28
CA GLY A 395 -35.09 75.26 -36.21
C GLY A 395 -35.97 75.97 -37.25
N LYS A 396 -37.21 75.53 -37.44
CA LYS A 396 -38.18 76.07 -38.43
C LYS A 396 -39.40 76.77 -37.80
N ALA A 397 -39.50 76.80 -36.48
CA ALA A 397 -40.66 77.35 -35.77
C ALA A 397 -40.74 78.88 -35.91
N ALA A 398 -41.92 79.40 -36.27
CA ALA A 398 -42.14 80.83 -36.56
C ALA A 398 -42.78 81.61 -35.39
N GLY A 399 -43.26 80.93 -34.35
CA GLY A 399 -44.00 81.55 -33.23
C GLY A 399 -43.49 81.16 -31.83
N GLU A 400 -43.54 82.10 -30.89
CA GLU A 400 -42.98 81.95 -29.53
C GLU A 400 -43.67 80.84 -28.70
N ALA A 401 -44.97 80.65 -28.90
CA ALA A 401 -45.74 79.59 -28.25
C ALA A 401 -45.38 78.19 -28.78
N GLU A 402 -45.10 78.08 -30.07
CA GLU A 402 -44.70 76.82 -30.72
C GLU A 402 -43.28 76.41 -30.30
N VAL A 403 -42.37 77.38 -30.20
CA VAL A 403 -41.00 77.16 -29.66
C VAL A 403 -41.05 76.64 -28.22
N ARG A 404 -41.92 77.19 -27.34
CA ARG A 404 -42.07 76.69 -25.98
C ARG A 404 -42.57 75.25 -25.94
N ARG A 405 -43.58 74.90 -26.74
CA ARG A 405 -44.12 73.53 -26.81
C ARG A 405 -43.05 72.55 -27.28
N LEU A 406 -42.36 72.86 -28.38
CA LEU A 406 -41.35 71.99 -28.96
C LEU A 406 -40.11 71.84 -28.05
N ARG A 407 -39.78 72.86 -27.25
CA ARG A 407 -38.72 72.74 -26.21
C ARG A 407 -39.08 71.73 -25.12
N ILE A 408 -40.31 71.77 -24.62
CA ILE A 408 -40.79 70.81 -23.61
C ILE A 408 -40.77 69.39 -24.18
N GLU A 409 -41.23 69.23 -25.43
CA GLU A 409 -41.25 67.94 -26.12
C GLU A 409 -39.84 67.42 -26.42
N HIS A 410 -38.92 68.28 -26.85
CA HIS A 410 -37.50 67.95 -27.05
C HIS A 410 -36.86 67.48 -25.74
N GLN A 411 -37.10 68.19 -24.64
CA GLN A 411 -36.56 67.85 -23.33
C GLN A 411 -37.11 66.51 -22.82
N SER A 412 -38.40 66.23 -23.04
CA SER A 412 -39.02 64.94 -22.72
C SER A 412 -38.44 63.78 -23.54
N ARG A 413 -38.25 63.99 -24.86
CA ARG A 413 -37.70 62.96 -25.76
C ARG A 413 -36.22 62.70 -25.50
N LEU A 414 -35.44 63.74 -25.19
CA LEU A 414 -34.05 63.61 -24.74
C LEU A 414 -33.97 62.79 -23.45
N HIS A 415 -34.82 63.08 -22.47
CA HIS A 415 -34.85 62.32 -21.22
C HIS A 415 -35.17 60.83 -21.45
N HIS A 416 -36.13 60.54 -22.33
CA HIS A 416 -36.45 59.16 -22.70
C HIS A 416 -35.28 58.46 -23.41
N MET A 417 -34.64 59.13 -24.37
CA MET A 417 -33.45 58.63 -25.07
C MET A 417 -32.32 58.28 -24.09
N TYR A 418 -32.00 59.17 -23.14
CA TYR A 418 -30.99 58.90 -22.11
C TYR A 418 -31.40 57.73 -21.20
N THR A 419 -32.69 57.62 -20.85
CA THR A 419 -33.19 56.48 -20.06
C THR A 419 -32.99 55.16 -20.79
N CYS A 420 -33.28 55.09 -22.09
CA CYS A 420 -33.05 53.88 -22.89
C CYS A 420 -31.56 53.53 -22.97
N LEU A 421 -30.69 54.54 -23.09
CA LEU A 421 -29.24 54.35 -23.09
C LEU A 421 -28.76 53.79 -21.74
N ASP A 422 -29.18 54.40 -20.63
CA ASP A 422 -28.81 53.95 -19.28
C ASP A 422 -29.30 52.52 -19.00
N LEU A 423 -30.52 52.17 -19.45
CA LEU A 423 -31.07 50.82 -19.31
C LEU A 423 -30.31 49.80 -20.18
N ARG A 424 -29.95 50.15 -21.41
CA ARG A 424 -29.12 49.31 -22.28
C ARG A 424 -27.76 49.05 -21.65
N ASP A 425 -27.07 50.10 -21.23
CA ASP A 425 -25.74 50.00 -20.63
C ASP A 425 -25.77 49.21 -19.32
N LYS A 426 -26.84 49.35 -18.52
CA LYS A 426 -27.08 48.52 -17.34
C LYS A 426 -27.20 47.03 -17.69
N HIS A 427 -28.04 46.67 -18.66
CA HIS A 427 -28.20 45.26 -19.06
C HIS A 427 -26.94 44.70 -19.73
N GLN A 428 -26.17 45.54 -20.42
CA GLN A 428 -24.89 45.14 -20.99
C GLN A 428 -23.85 44.79 -19.89
N GLU A 429 -23.81 45.57 -18.81
CA GLU A 429 -22.98 45.24 -17.65
C GLU A 429 -23.48 43.98 -16.92
N GLU A 430 -24.80 43.81 -16.75
CA GLU A 430 -25.37 42.58 -16.17
C GLU A 430 -25.03 41.34 -17.03
N ALA A 431 -25.17 41.41 -18.36
CA ALA A 431 -24.81 40.33 -19.29
C ALA A 431 -23.32 39.95 -19.20
N LYS A 432 -22.43 40.94 -19.09
CA LYS A 432 -21.00 40.69 -18.86
C LYS A 432 -20.78 39.94 -17.55
N GLN A 433 -21.43 40.36 -16.47
CA GLN A 433 -21.30 39.71 -15.16
C GLN A 433 -21.82 38.27 -15.18
N TRP A 434 -22.93 37.97 -15.88
CA TRP A 434 -23.41 36.59 -16.08
C TRP A 434 -22.35 35.71 -16.77
N SER A 435 -21.67 36.23 -17.79
CA SER A 435 -20.65 35.48 -18.52
C SER A 435 -19.42 35.14 -17.66
N GLU A 436 -19.05 36.01 -16.72
CA GLU A 436 -17.92 35.82 -15.82
C GLU A 436 -18.29 34.95 -14.58
N PHE A 437 -19.58 34.91 -14.22
CA PHE A 437 -20.05 34.26 -13.00
C PHE A 437 -19.85 32.74 -13.00
N PHE A 438 -19.92 32.07 -14.14
CA PHE A 438 -19.62 30.64 -14.26
C PHE A 438 -18.19 30.33 -13.77
N SER A 439 -17.21 31.07 -14.29
CA SER A 439 -15.80 30.91 -13.94
C SER A 439 -15.54 31.27 -12.47
N PHE A 440 -16.23 32.31 -11.96
CA PHE A 440 -16.19 32.66 -10.54
C PHE A 440 -16.64 31.49 -9.66
N LEU A 441 -17.81 30.89 -9.94
CA LEU A 441 -18.32 29.77 -9.14
C LEU A 441 -17.38 28.57 -9.16
N LEU A 442 -16.85 28.19 -10.32
CA LEU A 442 -15.91 27.07 -10.43
C LEU A 442 -14.61 27.33 -9.67
N ASP A 443 -14.05 28.54 -9.73
CA ASP A 443 -12.86 28.92 -8.95
C ASP A 443 -13.15 28.86 -7.45
N GLN A 444 -14.30 29.36 -6.99
CA GLN A 444 -14.68 29.29 -5.59
C GLN A 444 -14.85 27.84 -5.09
N TYR A 445 -15.59 26.99 -5.81
CA TYR A 445 -15.73 25.57 -5.43
C TYR A 445 -14.38 24.85 -5.45
N SER A 446 -13.53 25.12 -6.46
CA SER A 446 -12.18 24.53 -6.57
C SER A 446 -11.30 24.82 -5.36
N ARG A 447 -11.38 26.04 -4.80
CA ARG A 447 -10.65 26.41 -3.57
C ARG A 447 -11.21 25.73 -2.32
N GLN A 448 -12.50 25.41 -2.32
CA GLN A 448 -13.17 24.80 -1.16
C GLN A 448 -13.03 23.28 -1.10
N PHE A 449 -12.94 22.58 -2.24
CA PHE A 449 -12.86 21.12 -2.25
C PHE A 449 -11.77 20.54 -1.31
N PRO A 450 -10.51 21.04 -1.28
CA PRO A 450 -9.49 20.50 -0.38
C PRO A 450 -9.80 20.65 1.13
N HIS A 451 -10.67 21.61 1.49
CA HIS A 451 -11.10 21.84 2.87
C HIS A 451 -12.19 20.87 3.32
N PHE A 452 -12.90 20.26 2.36
CA PHE A 452 -14.02 19.35 2.60
C PHE A 452 -13.74 17.91 2.19
N PHE A 453 -12.83 17.67 1.26
CA PHE A 453 -12.52 16.35 0.72
C PHE A 453 -11.02 16.10 0.75
N GLN A 454 -10.63 14.86 1.02
CA GLN A 454 -9.24 14.42 0.91
C GLN A 454 -9.20 12.93 0.65
N GLU A 455 -8.30 12.52 -0.23
CA GLU A 455 -8.05 11.11 -0.50
C GLU A 455 -7.05 10.57 0.53
N VAL A 456 -7.30 9.35 0.98
CA VAL A 456 -6.40 8.62 1.87
C VAL A 456 -6.26 7.20 1.37
N TYR A 457 -5.13 6.60 1.67
CA TYR A 457 -4.88 5.21 1.33
C TYR A 457 -5.80 4.29 2.16
N ASP A 458 -6.42 3.33 1.48
CA ASP A 458 -7.30 2.33 2.08
C ASP A 458 -6.75 0.91 1.81
N PRO A 459 -6.14 0.26 2.82
CA PRO A 459 -5.57 -1.08 2.65
C PRO A 459 -6.64 -2.17 2.47
N GLU A 460 -7.94 -1.89 2.69
CA GLU A 460 -9.02 -2.87 2.52
C GLU A 460 -9.43 -3.06 1.05
N MET A 461 -9.13 -2.07 0.21
CA MET A 461 -9.57 -2.01 -1.18
C MET A 461 -8.74 -2.84 -2.15
N GLN A 462 -7.66 -3.47 -1.70
CA GLN A 462 -6.78 -4.19 -2.62
C GLN A 462 -7.44 -5.45 -3.20
N GLU A 463 -7.49 -5.53 -4.52
CA GLU A 463 -7.82 -6.75 -5.26
C GLU A 463 -6.51 -7.44 -5.66
N LEU A 464 -6.31 -8.69 -5.25
CA LEU A 464 -5.20 -9.51 -5.73
C LEU A 464 -5.48 -9.88 -7.19
N ARG A 465 -4.99 -9.07 -8.13
CA ARG A 465 -5.04 -9.34 -9.57
C ARG A 465 -3.65 -9.76 -10.03
N GLY A 466 -3.28 -11.01 -9.82
CA GLY A 466 -1.98 -11.52 -10.24
C GLY A 466 -1.52 -12.71 -9.40
N THR A 467 -0.27 -13.12 -9.60
CA THR A 467 0.38 -14.13 -8.74
C THR A 467 0.68 -13.55 -7.36
N GLU A 468 1.12 -14.38 -6.41
CA GLU A 468 1.43 -13.99 -5.01
C GLU A 468 2.42 -12.80 -4.86
N TYR A 469 3.09 -12.41 -5.96
CA TYR A 469 4.17 -11.42 -5.98
C TYR A 469 3.98 -10.36 -7.06
N ASP A 470 2.75 -10.21 -7.56
CA ASP A 470 2.38 -9.14 -8.47
C ASP A 470 1.88 -7.95 -7.65
N ASP A 471 2.49 -6.78 -7.86
CA ASP A 471 2.18 -5.60 -7.06
C ASP A 471 0.82 -5.06 -7.48
N SER A 472 -0.15 -5.21 -6.58
CA SER A 472 -1.50 -4.68 -6.81
C SER A 472 -1.50 -3.16 -6.63
N PRO A 473 -2.18 -2.39 -7.50
CA PRO A 473 -2.26 -0.95 -7.34
C PRO A 473 -2.89 -0.58 -5.99
N ALA A 474 -2.40 0.51 -5.40
CA ALA A 474 -2.84 0.98 -4.10
C ALA A 474 -4.27 1.51 -4.13
N GLY A 475 -5.08 1.10 -3.16
CA GLY A 475 -6.46 1.58 -3.00
C GLY A 475 -6.49 2.94 -2.29
N PHE A 476 -7.29 3.86 -2.81
CA PHE A 476 -7.54 5.17 -2.22
C PHE A 476 -9.04 5.39 -2.05
N ARG A 477 -9.40 6.02 -0.93
CA ARG A 477 -10.77 6.36 -0.58
C ARG A 477 -10.88 7.83 -0.21
N LEU A 478 -11.99 8.44 -0.60
CA LEU A 478 -12.31 9.82 -0.28
C LEU A 478 -12.83 9.93 1.16
N LEU A 479 -12.29 10.88 1.91
CA LEU A 479 -12.79 11.34 3.20
C LEU A 479 -13.59 12.63 3.01
N TYR A 480 -14.63 12.78 3.82
CA TYR A 480 -15.32 14.04 4.01
C TYR A 480 -14.93 14.68 5.35
N LYS A 481 -14.50 15.93 5.32
CA LYS A 481 -13.93 16.68 6.46
C LYS A 481 -14.95 17.51 7.22
N HIS A 482 -16.17 17.67 6.69
CA HIS A 482 -17.23 18.52 7.28
C HIS A 482 -16.81 19.99 7.49
N GLY A 483 -15.80 20.47 6.76
CA GLY A 483 -15.19 21.79 6.94
C GLY A 483 -14.39 21.95 8.24
N ARG A 484 -14.08 20.84 8.94
CA ARG A 484 -13.38 20.85 10.23
C ARG A 484 -11.89 20.58 10.06
N ALA A 485 -11.08 21.38 10.74
CA ALA A 485 -9.64 21.17 10.79
C ALA A 485 -9.23 19.89 11.54
N HIS A 486 -10.05 19.43 12.50
CA HIS A 486 -9.72 18.28 13.34
C HIS A 486 -9.97 16.95 12.61
N VAL A 487 -8.90 16.20 12.38
CA VAL A 487 -8.89 14.97 11.56
C VAL A 487 -9.75 13.86 12.14
N GLY A 488 -9.84 13.73 13.47
CA GLY A 488 -10.70 12.72 14.11
C GLY A 488 -12.21 12.89 13.87
N SER A 489 -12.63 13.98 13.23
CA SER A 489 -14.03 14.21 12.84
C SER A 489 -14.33 13.88 11.37
N TRP A 490 -13.32 13.48 10.60
CA TRP A 490 -13.45 13.16 9.19
C TRP A 490 -14.07 11.77 9.02
N THR A 491 -14.88 11.62 7.97
CA THR A 491 -15.64 10.40 7.72
C THR A 491 -15.28 9.80 6.37
N PHE A 492 -14.99 8.49 6.35
CA PHE A 492 -14.81 7.75 5.10
C PHE A 492 -16.11 7.69 4.31
N ILE A 493 -16.03 7.92 3.01
CA ILE A 493 -17.13 7.72 2.08
C ILE A 493 -17.05 6.29 1.56
N ARG A 494 -18.00 5.45 1.96
CA ARG A 494 -18.00 4.01 1.67
C ARG A 494 -18.86 3.62 0.50
N ASP A 495 -19.93 4.34 0.27
CA ASP A 495 -20.89 4.04 -0.77
C ASP A 495 -21.44 5.32 -1.43
N ALA A 496 -22.36 5.10 -2.38
CA ALA A 496 -22.96 6.16 -3.17
C ALA A 496 -23.84 7.09 -2.31
N GLU A 497 -24.50 6.56 -1.28
CA GLU A 497 -25.40 7.33 -0.42
C GLU A 497 -24.59 8.30 0.45
N GLU A 498 -23.51 7.82 1.07
CA GLU A 498 -22.57 8.65 1.82
C GLU A 498 -21.90 9.71 0.91
N TRP A 499 -21.59 9.36 -0.34
CA TRP A 499 -21.00 10.31 -1.30
C TRP A 499 -21.96 11.43 -1.65
N VAL A 500 -23.20 11.10 -2.02
CA VAL A 500 -24.25 12.08 -2.32
C VAL A 500 -24.53 12.96 -1.11
N GLN A 501 -24.63 12.37 0.09
CA GLN A 501 -24.86 13.13 1.32
C GLN A 501 -23.71 14.11 1.63
N SER A 502 -22.46 13.69 1.37
CA SER A 502 -21.28 14.55 1.52
C SER A 502 -21.29 15.72 0.51
N LEU A 503 -21.72 15.49 -0.73
CA LEU A 503 -21.89 16.54 -1.73
C LEU A 503 -22.98 17.55 -1.34
N ILE A 504 -24.13 17.06 -0.85
CA ILE A 504 -25.22 17.93 -0.37
C ILE A 504 -24.73 18.83 0.76
N ASP A 505 -24.04 18.26 1.76
CA ASP A 505 -23.51 19.04 2.89
C ASP A 505 -22.45 20.06 2.40
N PHE A 506 -21.59 19.68 1.45
CA PHE A 506 -20.61 20.57 0.84
C PHE A 506 -21.25 21.80 0.17
N PHE A 507 -22.19 21.59 -0.76
CA PHE A 507 -22.82 22.70 -1.49
C PHE A 507 -23.66 23.59 -0.56
N THR A 508 -24.32 23.00 0.45
CA THR A 508 -25.09 23.75 1.44
C THR A 508 -24.18 24.64 2.31
N ARG A 509 -23.02 24.15 2.74
CA ARG A 509 -22.13 24.90 3.64
C ARG A 509 -21.32 25.96 2.92
N THR A 510 -20.85 25.65 1.71
CA THR A 510 -20.02 26.58 0.92
C THR A 510 -20.84 27.74 0.36
N GLU A 511 -22.16 27.60 0.24
CA GLU A 511 -23.06 28.67 -0.21
C GLU A 511 -22.82 29.98 0.56
N VAL A 512 -22.75 29.92 1.90
CA VAL A 512 -22.58 31.12 2.75
C VAL A 512 -21.23 31.80 2.50
N GLU A 513 -20.17 31.02 2.30
CA GLU A 513 -18.82 31.54 2.05
C GLU A 513 -18.74 32.20 0.66
N ILE A 514 -19.34 31.56 -0.35
CA ILE A 514 -19.38 32.08 -1.72
C ILE A 514 -20.26 33.33 -1.79
N LEU A 515 -21.39 33.37 -1.07
CA LEU A 515 -22.25 34.57 -0.95
C LEU A 515 -21.48 35.75 -0.38
N THR A 516 -20.58 35.49 0.58
CA THR A 516 -19.74 36.54 1.21
C THR A 516 -18.66 37.05 0.26
N ALA A 517 -18.09 36.16 -0.58
CA ALA A 517 -17.09 36.52 -1.57
C ALA A 517 -17.68 37.18 -2.84
N CYS A 518 -18.98 37.05 -3.08
CA CYS A 518 -19.66 37.62 -4.24
C CYS A 518 -20.00 39.10 -3.99
N GLU A 519 -19.40 40.01 -4.76
CA GLU A 519 -19.75 41.44 -4.69
C GLU A 519 -21.02 41.79 -5.47
N TRP A 520 -21.46 40.89 -6.37
CA TRP A 520 -22.56 41.12 -7.28
C TRP A 520 -23.92 40.67 -6.72
N GLU A 521 -24.82 41.63 -6.49
CA GLU A 521 -26.12 41.39 -5.87
C GLU A 521 -27.05 40.43 -6.64
N SER A 522 -27.10 40.51 -7.99
CA SER A 522 -27.91 39.57 -8.78
C SER A 522 -27.32 38.16 -8.75
N GLY A 523 -25.98 38.05 -8.73
CA GLY A 523 -25.26 36.80 -8.54
C GLY A 523 -25.57 36.14 -7.19
N LYS A 524 -25.66 36.91 -6.11
CA LYS A 524 -26.07 36.39 -4.78
C LYS A 524 -27.45 35.74 -4.81
N ARG A 525 -28.41 36.33 -5.53
CA ARG A 525 -29.76 35.75 -5.67
C ARG A 525 -29.76 34.49 -6.55
N ALA A 526 -28.97 34.49 -7.61
CA ALA A 526 -28.83 33.33 -8.49
C ALA A 526 -28.15 32.15 -7.79
N LEU A 527 -27.19 32.41 -6.91
CA LEU A 527 -26.45 31.37 -6.20
C LEU A 527 -27.38 30.42 -5.43
N GLY A 528 -28.37 30.93 -4.68
CA GLY A 528 -29.30 30.06 -3.93
C GLY A 528 -30.14 29.14 -4.84
N LEU A 529 -30.55 29.63 -6.01
CA LEU A 529 -31.25 28.82 -7.02
C LEU A 529 -30.33 27.76 -7.62
N ILE A 530 -29.10 28.13 -7.96
CA ILE A 530 -28.07 27.23 -8.49
C ILE A 530 -27.75 26.13 -7.46
N THR A 531 -27.49 26.49 -6.20
CA THR A 531 -27.22 25.54 -5.11
C THR A 531 -28.38 24.56 -4.93
N THR A 532 -29.61 25.06 -4.94
CA THR A 532 -30.82 24.21 -4.86
C THR A 532 -30.92 23.25 -6.05
N GLY A 533 -30.64 23.74 -7.26
CA GLY A 533 -30.60 22.93 -8.48
C GLY A 533 -29.53 21.84 -8.42
N ILE A 534 -28.33 22.17 -7.93
CA ILE A 534 -27.23 21.21 -7.71
C ILE A 534 -27.66 20.14 -6.70
N ILE A 535 -28.23 20.53 -5.55
CA ILE A 535 -28.70 19.58 -4.51
C ILE A 535 -29.77 18.64 -5.07
N HIS A 536 -30.68 19.14 -5.91
CA HIS A 536 -31.67 18.29 -6.57
C HIS A 536 -31.03 17.32 -7.55
N LEU A 537 -30.10 17.81 -8.39
CA LEU A 537 -29.38 17.00 -9.38
C LEU A 537 -28.60 15.85 -8.72
N VAL A 538 -27.80 16.14 -7.69
CA VAL A 538 -26.92 15.11 -7.07
C VAL A 538 -27.69 13.98 -6.40
N ARG A 539 -28.97 14.19 -6.06
CA ARG A 539 -29.86 13.16 -5.51
C ARG A 539 -30.42 12.20 -6.58
N THR A 540 -30.29 12.54 -7.86
CA THR A 540 -30.84 11.72 -8.94
C THR A 540 -29.97 10.51 -9.24
N GLU A 541 -30.60 9.39 -9.62
CA GLU A 541 -29.87 8.22 -10.12
C GLU A 541 -29.14 8.53 -11.43
N ASP A 542 -29.66 9.45 -12.24
CA ASP A 542 -29.04 9.88 -13.49
C ASP A 542 -27.71 10.61 -13.28
N PHE A 543 -27.62 11.45 -12.22
CA PHE A 543 -26.36 12.04 -11.82
C PHE A 543 -25.34 10.97 -11.43
N LEU A 544 -25.72 10.01 -10.57
CA LEU A 544 -24.85 8.90 -10.19
C LEU A 544 -24.36 8.12 -11.42
N ARG A 545 -25.28 7.67 -12.30
CA ARG A 545 -24.94 6.96 -13.53
C ARG A 545 -23.96 7.76 -14.39
N SER A 546 -24.26 9.04 -14.63
CA SER A 546 -23.40 9.91 -15.45
C SER A 546 -22.02 10.14 -14.83
N ALA A 547 -21.91 10.20 -13.49
CA ALA A 547 -20.64 10.31 -12.79
C ALA A 547 -19.73 9.09 -13.03
N PHE A 548 -20.31 7.88 -13.00
CA PHE A 548 -19.57 6.66 -13.36
C PHE A 548 -19.16 6.62 -14.83
N PHE A 549 -20.02 7.11 -15.74
CA PHE A 549 -19.66 7.21 -17.16
C PHE A 549 -18.50 8.18 -17.41
N ARG A 550 -18.52 9.36 -16.78
CA ARG A 550 -17.42 10.33 -16.87
C ARG A 550 -16.13 9.74 -16.30
N LEU A 551 -16.20 9.06 -15.16
CA LEU A 551 -15.04 8.40 -14.56
C LEU A 551 -14.48 7.29 -15.47
N ALA A 552 -15.33 6.44 -16.03
CA ALA A 552 -14.89 5.40 -16.98
C ALA A 552 -14.20 6.00 -18.20
N LYS A 553 -14.72 7.12 -18.74
CA LYS A 553 -14.08 7.87 -19.83
C LYS A 553 -12.73 8.44 -19.41
N ALA A 554 -12.63 9.07 -18.24
CA ALA A 554 -11.39 9.64 -17.72
C ALA A 554 -10.30 8.56 -17.54
N HIS A 555 -10.69 7.35 -17.12
CA HIS A 555 -9.79 6.21 -16.95
C HIS A 555 -9.61 5.32 -18.19
N ASN A 556 -10.14 5.72 -19.36
CA ASN A 556 -10.10 4.95 -20.61
C ASN A 556 -10.65 3.50 -20.48
N VAL A 557 -11.65 3.27 -19.64
CA VAL A 557 -12.27 1.95 -19.44
C VAL A 557 -13.35 1.70 -20.50
N PRO A 558 -13.35 0.56 -21.22
CA PRO A 558 -14.35 0.26 -22.25
C PRO A 558 -15.78 0.19 -21.69
N LEU A 559 -16.67 1.02 -22.21
CA LEU A 559 -18.08 1.11 -21.80
C LEU A 559 -18.91 -0.07 -22.33
N LYS A 560 -18.74 -1.29 -21.78
CA LYS A 560 -19.70 -2.39 -22.00
C LYS A 560 -20.74 -2.38 -20.88
N THR A 561 -21.90 -1.78 -21.16
CA THR A 561 -23.16 -1.85 -20.38
C THR A 561 -22.99 -1.67 -18.86
N VAL A 562 -22.79 -0.41 -18.45
CA VAL A 562 -22.97 -0.02 -17.04
C VAL A 562 -24.49 -0.01 -16.75
N SER A 563 -25.00 -1.04 -16.08
CA SER A 563 -26.33 -1.04 -15.45
C SER A 563 -26.17 -0.58 -13.99
N ILE A 564 -27.23 -0.06 -13.35
CA ILE A 564 -27.16 0.30 -11.91
C ILE A 564 -26.68 -0.89 -11.07
N GLU A 565 -27.16 -2.09 -11.41
CA GLU A 565 -26.82 -3.34 -10.72
C GLU A 565 -25.35 -3.76 -10.92
N SER A 566 -24.65 -3.23 -11.93
CA SER A 566 -23.22 -3.44 -12.15
C SER A 566 -22.32 -2.33 -11.60
N LEU A 567 -22.87 -1.21 -11.11
CA LEU A 567 -22.11 -0.10 -10.53
C LEU A 567 -21.31 -0.50 -9.29
N GLU A 568 -21.85 -1.39 -8.46
CA GLU A 568 -21.14 -1.91 -7.28
C GLU A 568 -19.89 -2.73 -7.66
N LYS A 569 -19.88 -3.34 -8.86
CA LYS A 569 -18.82 -4.21 -9.40
C LYS A 569 -17.73 -3.45 -10.15
N LEU A 570 -17.90 -2.14 -10.37
CA LEU A 570 -16.87 -1.33 -10.99
C LEU A 570 -15.70 -1.13 -10.00
N GLU A 571 -14.49 -1.35 -10.49
CA GLU A 571 -13.26 -1.15 -9.70
C GLU A 571 -13.04 0.30 -9.28
N LYS A 572 -13.45 1.23 -10.15
CA LYS A 572 -13.22 2.66 -10.00
C LYS A 572 -14.55 3.35 -9.75
N LYS A 573 -14.67 3.95 -8.57
CA LYS A 573 -15.85 4.66 -8.06
C LYS A 573 -15.44 6.11 -7.74
N PRO A 574 -16.38 7.08 -7.78
CA PRO A 574 -16.07 8.48 -7.46
C PRO A 574 -15.39 8.70 -6.10
N TRP A 575 -15.66 7.83 -5.12
CA TRP A 575 -15.11 7.89 -3.77
C TRP A 575 -14.05 6.83 -3.48
N ALA A 576 -13.75 5.93 -4.42
CA ALA A 576 -12.90 4.77 -4.18
C ALA A 576 -12.28 4.27 -5.49
N TYR A 577 -10.96 4.28 -5.60
CA TYR A 577 -10.23 3.84 -6.80
C TYR A 577 -8.88 3.20 -6.44
N THR A 578 -8.25 2.57 -7.43
CA THR A 578 -6.88 2.05 -7.31
C THR A 578 -5.93 2.85 -8.21
N SER A 579 -4.72 3.16 -7.70
CA SER A 579 -3.67 3.89 -8.42
C SER A 579 -2.27 3.44 -8.01
N GLY A 580 -1.24 3.73 -8.82
CA GLY A 580 0.14 3.34 -8.53
C GLY A 580 0.82 4.09 -7.37
N GLY A 581 0.16 5.08 -6.77
CA GLY A 581 0.81 6.03 -5.86
C GLY A 581 1.98 6.77 -6.53
N ASN A 582 2.57 7.74 -5.84
CA ASN A 582 3.72 8.48 -6.38
C ASN A 582 4.79 8.62 -5.30
N MET A 583 5.89 7.88 -5.44
CA MET A 583 6.97 7.88 -4.44
C MET A 583 7.63 9.26 -4.30
N GLN A 584 7.85 10.00 -5.39
CA GLN A 584 8.36 11.38 -5.34
C GLN A 584 7.50 12.28 -4.44
N THR A 585 6.18 12.21 -4.59
CA THR A 585 5.24 13.03 -3.80
C THR A 585 5.24 12.59 -2.33
N LEU A 586 5.24 11.28 -2.08
CA LEU A 586 5.36 10.76 -0.72
C LEU A 586 6.64 11.25 -0.03
N LEU A 587 7.80 11.09 -0.68
CA LEU A 587 9.08 11.48 -0.12
C LEU A 587 9.13 12.99 0.16
N LYS A 588 8.62 13.81 -0.75
CA LYS A 588 8.53 15.27 -0.55
C LYS A 588 7.68 15.63 0.66
N THR A 589 6.47 15.08 0.75
CA THR A 589 5.56 15.37 1.86
C THR A 589 6.13 14.87 3.18
N TYR A 590 6.56 13.61 3.23
CA TYR A 590 6.97 12.96 4.47
C TYR A 590 8.27 13.57 5.03
N PHE A 591 9.25 13.82 4.18
CA PHE A 591 10.54 14.42 4.55
C PHE A 591 10.59 15.94 4.42
N LYS A 592 9.45 16.58 4.09
CA LYS A 592 9.29 18.05 4.01
C LYS A 592 10.28 18.72 3.03
N ARG A 593 10.39 18.19 1.80
CA ARG A 593 11.39 18.62 0.80
C ARG A 593 10.83 19.49 -0.32
N GLU A 594 11.36 20.72 -0.45
CA GLU A 594 10.90 21.73 -1.44
C GLU A 594 11.36 21.40 -2.86
N GLY A 595 12.59 20.92 -2.98
CA GLY A 595 13.14 20.44 -4.25
C GLY A 595 12.55 19.11 -4.70
N THR A 596 12.70 18.83 -6.00
CA THR A 596 12.59 17.47 -6.54
C THR A 596 13.61 16.55 -5.87
N ILE A 597 13.20 15.34 -5.50
CA ILE A 597 14.14 14.34 -5.00
C ILE A 597 14.99 13.88 -6.19
N SER A 598 16.30 13.84 -6.00
CA SER A 598 17.27 13.50 -7.04
C SER A 598 17.10 12.05 -7.46
N GLU A 599 16.75 11.83 -8.72
CA GLU A 599 16.47 10.52 -9.31
C GLU A 599 17.15 10.40 -10.66
N GLU A 600 17.77 9.26 -10.93
CA GLU A 600 18.21 8.85 -12.26
C GLU A 600 17.28 7.72 -12.74
N ALA A 601 16.68 7.86 -13.93
CA ALA A 601 15.76 6.85 -14.44
C ALA A 601 15.85 6.66 -15.96
N ARG A 602 15.83 5.40 -16.42
CA ARG A 602 15.88 5.03 -17.84
C ARG A 602 15.15 3.72 -18.14
N SER A 603 14.78 3.51 -19.40
CA SER A 603 14.32 2.20 -19.89
C SER A 603 15.50 1.23 -19.93
N ILE A 604 15.22 -0.05 -19.72
CA ILE A 604 16.23 -1.09 -19.60
C ILE A 604 15.95 -2.19 -20.61
N ASP A 605 16.98 -2.63 -21.33
CA ASP A 605 16.81 -3.55 -22.47
C ASP A 605 17.25 -4.99 -22.16
N SER A 606 17.74 -5.28 -20.95
CA SER A 606 18.06 -6.63 -20.47
C SER A 606 18.39 -6.65 -18.97
N PRO A 607 18.41 -7.82 -18.30
CA PRO A 607 18.92 -7.94 -16.93
C PRO A 607 20.37 -7.46 -16.77
N LEU A 608 21.21 -7.68 -17.78
CA LEU A 608 22.61 -7.22 -17.78
C LEU A 608 22.70 -5.70 -17.87
N ASP A 609 21.82 -5.09 -18.66
CA ASP A 609 21.69 -3.63 -18.74
C ASP A 609 21.17 -3.04 -17.42
N LEU A 610 20.24 -3.71 -16.72
CA LEU A 610 19.80 -3.30 -15.38
C LEU A 610 20.96 -3.30 -14.36
N CYS A 611 21.74 -4.39 -14.34
CA CYS A 611 22.89 -4.51 -13.44
C CYS A 611 23.93 -3.42 -13.74
N THR A 612 24.19 -3.18 -15.03
CA THR A 612 25.11 -2.14 -15.49
C THR A 612 24.61 -0.74 -15.13
N PHE A 613 23.30 -0.47 -15.28
CA PHE A 613 22.66 0.78 -14.89
C PHE A 613 22.92 1.12 -13.42
N PHE A 614 22.64 0.20 -12.50
CA PHE A 614 22.85 0.44 -11.08
C PHE A 614 24.34 0.67 -10.75
N LEU A 615 25.22 -0.14 -11.34
CA LEU A 615 26.67 -0.01 -11.14
C LEU A 615 27.24 1.31 -11.67
N ASP A 616 26.89 1.69 -12.89
CA ASP A 616 27.35 2.93 -13.50
C ASP A 616 26.81 4.14 -12.76
N THR A 617 25.56 4.07 -12.29
CA THR A 617 24.98 5.13 -11.47
C THR A 617 25.77 5.31 -10.18
N LEU A 618 26.12 4.23 -9.48
CA LEU A 618 26.96 4.30 -8.27
C LEU A 618 28.38 4.81 -8.57
N LYS A 619 28.98 4.45 -9.70
CA LYS A 619 30.30 4.97 -10.13
C LYS A 619 30.33 6.48 -10.31
N MET A 620 29.19 7.08 -10.67
CA MET A 620 29.08 8.53 -10.88
C MET A 620 28.79 9.30 -9.58
N LEU A 621 28.42 8.61 -8.49
CA LEU A 621 28.14 9.27 -7.22
C LEU A 621 29.44 9.70 -6.50
N PRO A 622 29.41 10.83 -5.78
CA PRO A 622 30.57 11.29 -5.03
C PRO A 622 30.83 10.41 -3.79
N PRO A 623 32.09 10.31 -3.30
CA PRO A 623 32.47 9.50 -2.13
C PRO A 623 31.58 9.72 -0.91
N ARG A 624 31.21 10.98 -0.61
CA ARG A 624 30.30 11.32 0.51
C ARG A 624 28.95 10.57 0.49
N VAL A 625 28.51 10.06 -0.67
CA VAL A 625 27.31 9.25 -0.83
C VAL A 625 27.65 7.77 -0.81
N THR A 626 28.76 7.34 -1.42
CA THR A 626 29.14 5.92 -1.56
C THR A 626 29.84 5.34 -0.34
N ASP A 627 30.70 6.09 0.33
CA ASP A 627 31.49 5.65 1.49
C ASP A 627 30.60 5.08 2.62
N PRO A 628 29.44 5.67 2.96
CA PRO A 628 28.53 5.08 3.94
C PRO A 628 28.08 3.64 3.61
N PHE A 629 27.95 3.28 2.33
CA PHE A 629 27.55 1.93 1.91
C PHE A 629 28.72 0.94 1.93
N GLU A 630 29.96 1.44 1.83
CA GLU A 630 31.16 0.62 2.01
C GLU A 630 31.40 0.32 3.49
N GLU A 631 31.10 1.28 4.37
CA GLU A 631 31.18 1.13 5.82
C GLU A 631 30.10 0.20 6.37
N ASP A 632 28.87 0.31 5.85
CA ASP A 632 27.73 -0.51 6.25
C ASP A 632 27.02 -1.13 5.04
N PRO A 633 27.24 -2.44 4.79
CA PRO A 633 26.61 -3.16 3.69
C PRO A 633 25.08 -3.20 3.71
N GLU A 634 24.43 -2.91 4.85
CA GLU A 634 22.98 -2.95 5.00
C GLU A 634 22.31 -1.60 4.74
N LYS A 635 23.07 -0.51 4.60
CA LYS A 635 22.52 0.80 4.25
C LYS A 635 21.82 0.78 2.89
N ARG A 636 20.75 1.57 2.79
CA ARG A 636 19.76 1.45 1.71
C ARG A 636 19.70 2.70 0.84
N MET A 637 19.30 2.49 -0.40
CA MET A 637 18.79 3.54 -1.28
C MET A 637 17.40 3.12 -1.76
N LEU A 638 16.58 4.10 -2.13
CA LEU A 638 15.30 3.80 -2.76
C LEU A 638 15.49 3.60 -4.26
N ALA A 639 14.83 2.58 -4.80
CA ALA A 639 14.78 2.30 -6.22
C ALA A 639 13.36 1.91 -6.64
N ILE A 640 13.07 2.07 -7.92
CA ILE A 640 11.79 1.71 -8.52
C ILE A 640 12.03 0.89 -9.79
N SER A 641 11.25 -0.17 -9.95
CA SER A 641 10.91 -0.75 -11.24
C SER A 641 9.61 -0.09 -11.73
N PRO A 642 9.16 -0.38 -12.95
CA PRO A 642 7.90 0.15 -13.46
C PRO A 642 6.67 -0.18 -12.61
N THR A 643 6.69 -1.31 -11.90
CA THR A 643 5.54 -1.80 -11.12
C THR A 643 5.81 -1.91 -9.61
N HIS A 644 7.04 -1.73 -9.14
CA HIS A 644 7.41 -1.98 -7.75
C HIS A 644 8.49 -1.02 -7.23
N ALA A 645 8.34 -0.54 -6.00
CA ALA A 645 9.36 0.23 -5.29
C ALA A 645 10.03 -0.62 -4.22
N PHE A 646 11.36 -0.55 -4.11
CA PHE A 646 12.15 -1.44 -3.26
C PHE A 646 13.37 -0.75 -2.66
N SER A 647 13.97 -1.41 -1.66
CA SER A 647 15.22 -0.93 -1.05
C SER A 647 16.42 -1.52 -1.78
N PHE A 648 17.09 -0.70 -2.59
CA PHE A 648 18.39 -1.04 -3.17
C PHE A 648 19.46 -1.12 -2.08
N LEU A 649 20.36 -2.10 -2.18
CA LEU A 649 21.38 -2.41 -1.18
C LEU A 649 22.77 -2.28 -1.78
N PRO A 650 23.29 -1.05 -1.98
CA PRO A 650 24.58 -0.86 -2.63
C PRO A 650 25.67 -1.68 -1.99
N GLY A 651 25.78 -1.71 -0.66
CA GLY A 651 26.86 -2.46 -0.01
C GLY A 651 26.72 -3.99 -0.06
N LYS A 652 25.49 -4.55 -0.15
CA LYS A 652 25.29 -6.01 -0.37
C LYS A 652 25.49 -6.45 -1.79
N CYS A 653 25.24 -5.56 -2.75
CA CYS A 653 25.67 -5.78 -4.11
C CYS A 653 27.17 -6.14 -4.14
N PHE A 654 27.99 -5.89 -3.11
CA PHE A 654 29.44 -6.09 -3.21
C PHE A 654 30.09 -6.75 -1.99
N GLN A 655 30.31 -8.07 -2.08
CA GLN A 655 31.49 -8.68 -1.45
C GLN A 655 32.80 -8.35 -2.23
N ARG A 656 32.70 -7.69 -3.40
CA ARG A 656 33.81 -7.12 -4.20
C ARG A 656 33.32 -5.84 -4.92
N PRO A 657 33.89 -4.65 -4.69
CA PRO A 657 33.28 -3.38 -5.14
C PRO A 657 33.45 -3.15 -6.66
N GLY A 658 32.50 -3.63 -7.45
CA GLY A 658 32.48 -3.45 -8.91
C GLY A 658 32.51 -1.99 -9.35
N TRP A 659 31.89 -1.10 -8.57
CA TRP A 659 31.92 0.35 -8.79
C TRP A 659 33.29 0.98 -8.54
N SER A 660 34.08 0.50 -7.58
CA SER A 660 35.38 1.09 -7.28
C SER A 660 36.47 0.58 -8.22
N THR A 661 36.14 -0.41 -9.06
CA THR A 661 37.04 -0.86 -10.12
C THR A 661 37.13 0.14 -11.27
N ARG A 662 38.33 0.27 -11.83
CA ARG A 662 38.57 1.00 -13.09
C ARG A 662 38.15 0.20 -14.35
N ARG A 663 37.66 -1.03 -14.19
CA ARG A 663 37.24 -1.88 -15.31
C ARG A 663 35.92 -1.36 -15.87
N PHE A 664 35.67 -1.61 -17.15
CA PHE A 664 34.34 -1.42 -17.73
C PHE A 664 33.33 -2.28 -16.99
N THR A 665 32.19 -1.68 -16.63
CA THR A 665 31.17 -2.28 -15.77
C THR A 665 30.66 -3.60 -16.33
N TYR A 666 30.30 -3.61 -17.62
CA TYR A 666 29.89 -4.82 -18.34
C TYR A 666 30.92 -5.96 -18.21
N THR A 667 32.20 -5.67 -18.44
CA THR A 667 33.28 -6.67 -18.38
C THR A 667 33.41 -7.24 -16.97
N TRP A 668 33.28 -6.37 -15.96
CA TRP A 668 33.32 -6.80 -14.56
C TRP A 668 32.14 -7.71 -14.21
N VAL A 669 30.91 -7.35 -14.59
CA VAL A 669 29.71 -8.18 -14.36
C VAL A 669 29.87 -9.55 -15.02
N ARG A 670 30.32 -9.56 -16.29
CA ARG A 670 30.54 -10.80 -17.03
C ARG A 670 31.56 -11.70 -16.33
N ASP A 671 32.73 -11.17 -16.00
CA ASP A 671 33.87 -11.99 -15.56
C ASP A 671 33.79 -12.40 -14.09
N GLU A 672 33.21 -11.56 -13.23
CA GLU A 672 33.19 -11.80 -11.77
C GLU A 672 31.88 -12.44 -11.28
N ILE A 673 30.78 -12.30 -12.03
CA ILE A 673 29.45 -12.79 -11.63
C ILE A 673 28.98 -13.88 -12.59
N PHE A 674 28.83 -13.53 -13.87
CA PHE A 674 28.15 -14.41 -14.82
C PHE A 674 28.97 -15.65 -15.22
N VAL A 675 30.22 -15.46 -15.66
CA VAL A 675 31.08 -16.55 -16.16
C VAL A 675 31.31 -17.63 -15.10
N PRO A 676 31.67 -17.32 -13.83
CA PRO A 676 31.86 -18.35 -12.82
C PRO A 676 30.61 -19.23 -12.59
N SER A 677 29.43 -18.61 -12.51
CA SER A 677 28.18 -19.33 -12.32
C SER A 677 27.75 -20.09 -13.58
N LYS A 678 28.00 -19.54 -14.77
CA LYS A 678 27.73 -20.22 -16.04
C LYS A 678 28.59 -21.47 -16.20
N SER A 679 29.89 -21.35 -16.00
CA SER A 679 30.81 -22.49 -16.09
C SER A 679 30.49 -23.59 -15.07
N PHE A 680 29.95 -23.22 -13.91
CA PHE A 680 29.47 -24.19 -12.93
C PHE A 680 28.31 -25.04 -13.46
N TYR A 681 27.29 -24.42 -14.07
CA TYR A 681 26.15 -25.14 -14.64
C TYR A 681 26.51 -25.89 -15.94
N GLU A 682 27.36 -25.31 -16.80
CA GLU A 682 27.86 -25.97 -18.03
C GLU A 682 28.63 -27.25 -17.73
N ALA A 683 29.34 -27.31 -16.61
CA ALA A 683 30.09 -28.49 -16.19
C ALA A 683 29.19 -29.62 -15.63
N MET A 684 27.89 -29.36 -15.40
CA MET A 684 26.99 -30.36 -14.86
C MET A 684 26.57 -31.39 -15.90
N SER A 685 26.53 -32.65 -15.46
CA SER A 685 25.99 -33.75 -16.24
C SER A 685 25.23 -34.69 -15.32
N PHE A 686 24.14 -35.27 -15.81
CA PHE A 686 23.19 -36.06 -15.02
C PHE A 686 23.17 -37.49 -15.53
N THR A 687 23.64 -38.40 -14.68
CA THR A 687 23.58 -39.86 -14.87
C THR A 687 22.15 -40.38 -14.77
N SER A 688 21.91 -41.63 -15.19
CA SER A 688 20.58 -42.26 -15.15
C SER A 688 20.02 -42.46 -13.74
N SER A 689 20.88 -42.57 -12.72
CA SER A 689 20.45 -42.59 -11.30
C SER A 689 20.01 -41.20 -10.83
N GLU A 690 20.77 -40.16 -11.18
CA GLU A 690 20.43 -38.76 -10.90
C GLU A 690 19.13 -38.34 -11.59
N GLN A 691 18.96 -38.70 -12.87
CA GLN A 691 17.72 -38.47 -13.60
C GLN A 691 16.52 -39.15 -12.94
N ARG A 692 16.69 -40.37 -12.41
CA ARG A 692 15.63 -41.08 -11.67
C ARG A 692 15.26 -40.37 -10.37
N VAL A 693 16.22 -39.82 -9.64
CA VAL A 693 15.96 -39.04 -8.43
C VAL A 693 15.16 -37.77 -8.77
N LEU A 694 15.57 -37.04 -9.80
CA LEU A 694 14.83 -35.85 -10.25
C LEU A 694 13.42 -36.19 -10.74
N ALA A 695 13.27 -37.27 -11.51
CA ALA A 695 11.95 -37.75 -11.95
C ALA A 695 11.07 -38.07 -10.75
N SER A 696 11.59 -38.77 -9.74
CA SER A 696 10.84 -39.10 -8.52
C SER A 696 10.39 -37.85 -7.76
N ILE A 697 11.22 -36.81 -7.65
CA ILE A 697 10.83 -35.53 -7.00
C ILE A 697 9.72 -34.83 -7.79
N LEU A 698 9.76 -34.93 -9.13
CA LEU A 698 8.75 -34.40 -10.03
C LEU A 698 7.57 -35.36 -10.26
N ASN A 699 7.38 -36.38 -9.40
CA ASN A 699 6.32 -37.39 -9.52
C ASN A 699 6.26 -38.06 -10.90
N ASP A 700 7.43 -38.48 -11.39
CA ASP A 700 7.65 -39.15 -12.67
C ASP A 700 7.18 -38.34 -13.90
N ALA A 701 7.21 -37.00 -13.80
CA ALA A 701 6.81 -36.11 -14.89
C ALA A 701 7.60 -36.33 -16.20
N PHE A 702 8.81 -36.90 -16.13
CA PHE A 702 9.60 -37.24 -17.31
C PHE A 702 10.24 -38.63 -17.18
N SER A 703 10.57 -39.24 -18.31
CA SER A 703 11.23 -40.55 -18.36
C SER A 703 12.77 -40.42 -18.35
N PRO A 704 13.46 -41.00 -17.35
CA PRO A 704 14.92 -41.07 -17.32
C PRO A 704 15.50 -41.81 -18.53
N SER A 705 16.72 -41.45 -18.94
CA SER A 705 17.46 -42.09 -20.03
C SER A 705 18.73 -42.77 -19.52
N ASP A 706 19.19 -43.79 -20.25
CA ASP A 706 20.50 -44.42 -20.05
C ASP A 706 21.67 -43.50 -20.48
N SER A 707 21.38 -42.47 -21.28
CA SER A 707 22.35 -41.45 -21.67
C SER A 707 22.61 -40.45 -20.54
N ILE A 708 23.86 -40.05 -20.35
CA ILE A 708 24.20 -38.87 -19.55
C ILE A 708 23.65 -37.63 -20.26
N LEU A 709 22.93 -36.78 -19.53
CA LEU A 709 22.34 -35.54 -20.05
C LEU A 709 23.06 -34.31 -19.51
N SER A 710 23.23 -33.27 -20.33
CA SER A 710 23.54 -31.92 -19.82
C SER A 710 22.32 -31.30 -19.13
N ILE A 711 22.52 -30.18 -18.42
CA ILE A 711 21.40 -29.46 -17.77
C ILE A 711 20.37 -28.95 -18.79
N GLU A 712 20.81 -28.48 -19.95
CA GLU A 712 19.95 -28.05 -21.06
C GLU A 712 19.10 -29.22 -21.56
N GLN A 713 19.74 -30.35 -21.90
CA GLN A 713 19.06 -31.56 -22.40
C GLN A 713 18.08 -32.15 -21.38
N LEU A 714 18.40 -32.05 -20.08
CA LEU A 714 17.52 -32.46 -19.01
C LEU A 714 16.30 -31.53 -18.93
N SER A 715 16.52 -30.20 -18.99
CA SER A 715 15.44 -29.22 -18.90
C SER A 715 14.42 -29.35 -20.03
N GLU A 716 14.87 -29.64 -21.26
CA GLU A 716 14.00 -29.86 -22.43
C GLU A 716 13.06 -31.08 -22.26
N ARG A 717 13.42 -32.01 -21.38
CA ARG A 717 12.65 -33.24 -21.13
C ARG A 717 11.62 -33.09 -20.02
N ILE A 718 11.69 -32.03 -19.21
CA ILE A 718 10.75 -31.81 -18.11
C ILE A 718 9.52 -31.08 -18.68
N PRO A 719 8.32 -31.70 -18.70
CA PRO A 719 7.13 -31.13 -19.33
C PRO A 719 6.43 -30.13 -18.40
N LEU A 720 7.17 -29.16 -17.87
CA LEU A 720 6.67 -28.09 -17.02
C LEU A 720 6.98 -26.73 -17.63
N ASP A 721 6.33 -25.69 -17.12
CA ASP A 721 6.66 -24.31 -17.51
C ASP A 721 8.17 -24.03 -17.28
N PRO A 722 8.89 -23.43 -18.25
CA PRO A 722 10.33 -23.18 -18.12
C PRO A 722 10.72 -22.38 -16.88
N THR A 723 9.86 -21.50 -16.37
CA THR A 723 10.09 -20.75 -15.13
C THR A 723 10.09 -21.67 -13.93
N LEU A 724 9.15 -22.62 -13.88
CA LEU A 724 9.07 -23.62 -12.82
C LEU A 724 10.24 -24.59 -12.89
N VAL A 725 10.65 -25.00 -14.09
CA VAL A 725 11.85 -25.84 -14.30
C VAL A 725 13.10 -25.11 -13.81
N ALA A 726 13.27 -23.84 -14.17
CA ALA A 726 14.42 -23.05 -13.73
C ALA A 726 14.47 -22.91 -12.20
N ALA A 727 13.35 -22.55 -11.57
CA ALA A 727 13.26 -22.44 -10.11
C ALA A 727 13.54 -23.79 -9.42
N PHE A 728 12.97 -24.88 -9.94
CA PHE A 728 13.21 -26.24 -9.43
C PHE A 728 14.69 -26.63 -9.50
N LEU A 729 15.32 -26.47 -10.67
CA LEU A 729 16.73 -26.81 -10.83
C LEU A 729 17.63 -25.94 -9.96
N PHE A 730 17.34 -24.64 -9.84
CA PHE A 730 18.09 -23.71 -8.97
C PHE A 730 18.12 -24.16 -7.50
N GLU A 731 17.02 -24.73 -7.00
CA GLU A 731 16.93 -25.26 -5.63
C GLU A 731 17.61 -26.63 -5.47
N VAL A 732 17.49 -27.49 -6.48
CA VAL A 732 17.78 -28.92 -6.36
C VAL A 732 19.20 -29.28 -6.78
N VAL A 733 19.79 -28.59 -7.75
CA VAL A 733 21.12 -28.90 -8.29
C VAL A 733 22.23 -28.06 -7.62
N PRO A 734 23.47 -28.59 -7.49
CA PRO A 734 23.93 -29.90 -7.95
C PRO A 734 23.38 -31.05 -7.10
N LEU A 735 23.22 -32.20 -7.73
CA LEU A 735 23.01 -33.45 -7.03
C LEU A 735 24.35 -33.95 -6.49
N THR A 736 24.37 -34.33 -5.21
CA THR A 736 25.59 -34.69 -4.51
C THR A 736 25.55 -36.18 -4.14
N PRO A 737 26.49 -37.00 -4.65
CA PRO A 737 26.65 -38.38 -4.21
C PRO A 737 26.90 -38.48 -2.71
N ARG A 738 26.34 -39.52 -2.07
CA ARG A 738 26.42 -39.76 -0.63
C ARG A 738 27.81 -39.55 -0.04
N LEU A 739 28.85 -40.11 -0.65
CA LEU A 739 30.22 -40.02 -0.14
C LEU A 739 30.73 -38.56 -0.07
N LEU A 740 30.36 -37.73 -1.04
CA LEU A 740 30.72 -36.30 -1.05
C LEU A 740 29.89 -35.52 -0.02
N ALA A 741 28.60 -35.86 0.14
CA ALA A 741 27.75 -35.29 1.18
C ALA A 741 28.29 -35.59 2.60
N GLU A 742 28.69 -36.84 2.86
CA GLU A 742 29.33 -37.26 4.12
C GLU A 742 30.66 -36.55 4.34
N LYS A 743 31.47 -36.35 3.28
CA LYS A 743 32.72 -35.58 3.34
C LYS A 743 32.46 -34.10 3.68
N ALA A 744 31.44 -33.49 3.09
CA ALA A 744 31.05 -32.11 3.37
C ALA A 744 30.58 -31.96 4.83
N ALA A 745 29.73 -32.87 5.30
CA ALA A 745 29.29 -32.91 6.69
C ALA A 745 30.48 -33.01 7.66
N HIS A 746 31.43 -33.93 7.39
CA HIS A 746 32.64 -34.09 8.20
C HIS A 746 33.51 -32.83 8.21
N ARG A 747 33.72 -32.18 7.05
CA ARG A 747 34.50 -30.93 6.95
C ARG A 747 33.88 -29.80 7.79
N LEU A 748 32.55 -29.73 7.81
CA LEU A 748 31.77 -28.78 8.60
C LEU A 748 31.70 -29.15 10.10
N GLY A 749 32.26 -30.29 10.52
CA GLY A 749 32.22 -30.79 11.88
C GLY A 749 30.86 -31.37 12.30
N ALA A 750 29.97 -31.62 11.33
CA ALA A 750 28.68 -32.24 11.58
C ALA A 750 28.86 -33.75 11.83
N ALA A 751 28.08 -34.32 12.74
CA ALA A 751 27.92 -35.78 12.82
C ALA A 751 27.44 -36.26 11.45
N VAL A 752 28.02 -37.34 10.94
CA VAL A 752 27.68 -37.83 9.60
C VAL A 752 26.22 -38.28 9.61
N PRO A 753 25.29 -37.57 8.95
CA PRO A 753 23.89 -37.95 8.88
C PRO A 753 23.73 -39.13 7.93
N SER A 754 22.62 -39.86 8.05
CA SER A 754 22.27 -40.88 7.07
C SER A 754 21.74 -40.21 5.80
N PHE A 755 22.60 -40.02 4.81
CA PHE A 755 22.21 -39.50 3.51
C PHE A 755 21.70 -40.60 2.56
N PRO A 756 20.72 -40.30 1.68
CA PRO A 756 20.42 -41.15 0.52
C PRO A 756 21.62 -41.25 -0.43
N GLU A 757 21.55 -42.16 -1.41
CA GLU A 757 22.63 -42.38 -2.39
C GLU A 757 23.01 -41.09 -3.15
N ILE A 758 22.01 -40.29 -3.47
CA ILE A 758 22.14 -38.98 -4.11
C ILE A 758 21.29 -38.00 -3.30
N VAL A 759 21.87 -36.86 -2.95
CA VAL A 759 21.25 -35.82 -2.13
C VAL A 759 21.10 -34.56 -2.97
N THR A 760 19.95 -33.90 -2.91
CA THR A 760 19.79 -32.60 -3.56
C THR A 760 20.56 -31.51 -2.83
N ARG A 761 20.91 -30.41 -3.51
CA ARG A 761 21.58 -29.25 -2.89
C ARG A 761 20.84 -28.77 -1.65
N ARG A 762 19.52 -28.60 -1.76
CA ARG A 762 18.67 -28.16 -0.66
C ARG A 762 18.65 -29.13 0.51
N GLU A 763 18.44 -30.43 0.26
CA GLU A 763 18.46 -31.44 1.32
C GLU A 763 19.83 -31.50 2.00
N LEU A 764 20.92 -31.36 1.25
CA LEU A 764 22.28 -31.36 1.80
C LEU A 764 22.46 -30.20 2.79
N ILE A 765 22.09 -28.98 2.38
CA ILE A 765 22.16 -27.79 3.24
C ILE A 765 21.29 -27.98 4.48
N GLU A 766 20.01 -28.31 4.29
CA GLU A 766 19.05 -28.45 5.39
C GLU A 766 19.49 -29.54 6.38
N THR A 767 19.95 -30.71 5.89
CA THR A 767 20.35 -31.83 6.74
C THR A 767 21.63 -31.53 7.53
N ILE A 768 22.65 -30.95 6.90
CA ILE A 768 23.89 -30.58 7.61
C ILE A 768 23.58 -29.50 8.65
N THR A 769 22.82 -28.47 8.29
CA THR A 769 22.46 -27.39 9.22
C THR A 769 21.65 -27.92 10.41
N GLN A 770 20.66 -28.78 10.18
CA GLN A 770 19.88 -29.42 11.25
C GLN A 770 20.76 -30.28 12.15
N THR A 771 21.72 -31.02 11.57
CA THR A 771 22.62 -31.88 12.34
C THR A 771 23.55 -31.05 13.24
N LEU A 772 24.17 -30.00 12.68
CA LEU A 772 24.99 -29.06 13.45
C LEU A 772 24.19 -28.42 14.59
N PHE A 773 22.94 -28.06 14.32
CA PHE A 773 22.05 -27.50 15.33
C PHE A 773 21.72 -28.51 16.45
N HIS A 774 21.43 -29.77 16.11
CA HIS A 774 21.18 -30.78 17.13
C HIS A 774 22.42 -31.07 17.99
N GLN A 775 23.61 -31.04 17.38
CA GLN A 775 24.87 -31.26 18.08
C GLN A 775 25.27 -30.10 19.00
N SER A 776 24.89 -28.86 18.66
CA SER A 776 25.21 -27.70 19.51
C SER A 776 24.47 -27.71 20.86
N GLY A 777 23.44 -28.56 21.03
CA GLY A 777 22.72 -28.72 22.30
C GLY A 777 22.00 -27.45 22.78
N GLY A 778 21.81 -26.48 21.88
CA GLY A 778 21.34 -25.14 22.13
C GLY A 778 21.52 -24.27 20.89
N THR A 779 21.22 -22.98 20.98
CA THR A 779 21.26 -22.14 19.80
C THR A 779 22.69 -21.84 19.33
N PRO A 780 22.99 -21.96 18.02
CA PRO A 780 24.31 -21.70 17.48
C PRO A 780 24.69 -20.22 17.66
N LYS A 781 25.98 -19.94 17.90
CA LYS A 781 26.52 -18.58 18.01
C LYS A 781 26.75 -17.88 16.66
N GLU A 782 26.51 -18.60 15.57
CA GLU A 782 26.75 -18.15 14.21
C GLU A 782 25.65 -18.67 13.28
N ASP A 783 25.45 -17.96 12.17
CA ASP A 783 24.53 -18.32 11.11
C ASP A 783 24.96 -19.61 10.39
N LEU A 784 24.46 -20.74 10.88
CA LEU A 784 24.81 -22.07 10.37
C LEU A 784 24.47 -22.23 8.89
N TYR A 785 23.37 -21.66 8.41
CA TYR A 785 23.02 -21.76 6.99
C TYR A 785 24.07 -21.06 6.13
N LYS A 786 24.45 -19.82 6.49
CA LYS A 786 25.49 -19.08 5.76
C LYS A 786 26.84 -19.80 5.81
N LYS A 787 27.20 -20.39 6.95
CA LYS A 787 28.42 -21.19 7.09
C LYS A 787 28.41 -22.42 6.18
N VAL A 788 27.33 -23.19 6.21
CA VAL A 788 27.18 -24.40 5.38
C VAL A 788 27.23 -24.04 3.89
N VAL A 789 26.47 -23.03 3.45
CA VAL A 789 26.46 -22.59 2.04
C VAL A 789 27.86 -22.19 1.58
N ARG A 790 28.60 -21.37 2.35
CA ARG A 790 29.97 -20.96 2.00
C ARG A 790 30.93 -22.14 1.86
N GLU A 791 30.90 -23.09 2.79
CA GLU A 791 31.77 -24.27 2.70
C GLU A 791 31.40 -25.17 1.52
N LEU A 792 30.10 -25.29 1.19
CA LEU A 792 29.67 -26.04 0.00
C LEU A 792 30.07 -25.33 -1.29
N GLU A 793 30.02 -23.99 -1.35
CA GLU A 793 30.55 -23.20 -2.48
C GLU A 793 32.05 -23.45 -2.68
N GLU A 794 32.85 -23.42 -1.61
CA GLU A 794 34.29 -23.72 -1.66
C GLU A 794 34.59 -25.16 -2.09
N MET A 795 33.67 -26.08 -1.85
CA MET A 795 33.75 -27.48 -2.29
C MET A 795 33.21 -27.71 -3.70
N HIS A 796 32.71 -26.67 -4.39
CA HIS A 796 31.97 -26.78 -5.65
C HIS A 796 30.74 -27.70 -5.57
N LEU A 797 30.12 -27.80 -4.38
CA LEU A 797 28.86 -28.50 -4.11
C LEU A 797 27.66 -27.55 -4.03
N SER A 798 27.87 -26.27 -4.29
CA SER A 798 26.84 -25.24 -4.46
C SER A 798 27.27 -24.28 -5.56
N PRO A 799 26.35 -23.75 -6.38
CA PRO A 799 26.66 -22.66 -7.31
C PRO A 799 27.19 -21.44 -6.54
N PRO A 800 27.96 -20.55 -7.21
CA PRO A 800 28.30 -19.25 -6.65
C PRO A 800 27.07 -18.51 -6.14
N ALA A 801 27.21 -17.81 -5.01
CA ALA A 801 26.12 -17.05 -4.42
C ALA A 801 25.49 -16.06 -5.43
N PRO A 802 24.14 -15.93 -5.46
CA PRO A 802 23.47 -14.91 -6.23
C PRO A 802 23.98 -13.51 -5.94
N PHE A 803 23.96 -12.67 -6.98
CA PHE A 803 24.33 -11.28 -6.85
C PHE A 803 23.13 -10.47 -6.36
N ILE A 804 22.93 -10.46 -5.03
CA ILE A 804 21.82 -9.77 -4.36
C ILE A 804 21.99 -8.25 -4.49
N ILE A 805 20.96 -7.59 -5.04
CA ILE A 805 20.98 -6.14 -5.26
C ILE A 805 20.01 -5.34 -4.40
N ALA A 806 18.93 -5.95 -3.94
CA ALA A 806 17.88 -5.22 -3.25
C ALA A 806 17.05 -6.12 -2.34
N ASP A 807 16.49 -5.51 -1.29
CA ASP A 807 15.41 -6.08 -0.48
C ASP A 807 14.09 -5.82 -1.23
N THR A 808 13.33 -6.89 -1.53
CA THR A 808 12.05 -6.80 -2.24
C THR A 808 10.94 -6.15 -1.40
N ASN A 809 11.22 -5.82 -0.14
CA ASN A 809 10.25 -5.52 0.91
C ASN A 809 9.38 -6.72 1.32
N TRP A 810 9.15 -7.69 0.44
CA TRP A 810 8.40 -8.91 0.74
C TRP A 810 9.13 -9.76 1.77
N HIS A 811 8.36 -10.63 2.43
CA HIS A 811 8.95 -11.65 3.28
C HIS A 811 9.83 -12.60 2.45
N ASP A 812 10.94 -13.01 3.06
CA ASP A 812 11.82 -14.07 2.59
C ASP A 812 12.63 -13.83 1.30
N TYR A 813 12.35 -12.77 0.53
CA TYR A 813 12.95 -12.56 -0.79
C TYR A 813 13.79 -11.27 -0.92
N PHE A 814 14.84 -11.38 -1.72
CA PHE A 814 15.71 -10.33 -2.20
C PHE A 814 15.73 -10.37 -3.73
N PHE A 815 15.88 -9.23 -4.38
CA PHE A 815 16.19 -9.22 -5.81
C PHE A 815 17.66 -9.52 -6.00
N ALA A 816 17.95 -10.41 -6.94
CA ALA A 816 19.30 -10.83 -7.26
C ALA A 816 19.45 -11.11 -8.76
N PHE A 817 20.67 -10.94 -9.26
CA PHE A 817 21.04 -11.47 -10.56
C PHE A 817 21.68 -12.84 -10.39
N VAL A 818 21.28 -13.78 -11.24
CA VAL A 818 21.78 -15.16 -11.24
C VAL A 818 22.03 -15.64 -12.66
N THR A 819 22.77 -16.74 -12.81
CA THR A 819 22.71 -17.51 -14.05
C THR A 819 21.51 -18.44 -14.00
N ASN A 820 20.62 -18.30 -14.98
CA ASN A 820 19.47 -19.20 -15.12
C ASN A 820 19.98 -20.61 -15.45
N PRO A 821 19.67 -21.65 -14.65
CA PRO A 821 20.20 -22.99 -14.86
C PRO A 821 19.68 -23.67 -16.14
N VAL A 822 18.56 -23.18 -16.69
CA VAL A 822 17.96 -23.71 -17.93
C VAL A 822 18.56 -23.02 -19.16
N THR A 823 18.54 -21.69 -19.19
CA THR A 823 18.99 -20.94 -20.38
C THR A 823 20.49 -20.66 -20.39
N LEU A 824 21.17 -20.82 -19.24
CA LEU A 824 22.56 -20.44 -19.01
C LEU A 824 22.84 -18.95 -19.27
N GLU A 825 21.80 -18.12 -19.21
CA GLU A 825 21.85 -16.67 -19.40
C GLU A 825 21.87 -15.92 -18.07
N PHE A 826 22.32 -14.66 -18.12
CA PHE A 826 22.29 -13.76 -16.97
C PHE A 826 20.88 -13.19 -16.81
N ASP A 827 20.27 -13.45 -15.66
CA ASP A 827 18.83 -13.28 -15.47
C ASP A 827 18.50 -12.62 -14.14
N PHE A 828 17.31 -12.01 -14.04
CA PHE A 828 16.84 -11.26 -12.87
C PHE A 828 15.82 -12.07 -12.06
N TRP A 829 16.14 -12.34 -10.80
CA TRP A 829 15.43 -13.29 -9.96
C TRP A 829 15.08 -12.69 -8.61
N ARG A 830 14.07 -13.26 -7.95
CA ARG A 830 13.89 -13.14 -6.51
C ARG A 830 14.50 -14.37 -5.84
N THR A 831 15.37 -14.18 -4.86
CA THR A 831 16.02 -15.28 -4.12
C THR A 831 15.91 -15.06 -2.63
N ASP A 832 16.05 -16.11 -1.83
CA ASP A 832 16.35 -15.88 -0.42
C ASP A 832 17.77 -15.29 -0.24
N ARG A 833 18.09 -14.81 0.96
CA ARG A 833 19.35 -14.10 1.22
C ARG A 833 20.61 -14.93 1.02
N LEU A 834 20.48 -16.26 0.92
CA LEU A 834 21.58 -17.19 0.73
C LEU A 834 21.56 -17.84 -0.65
N GLY A 835 20.59 -17.51 -1.50
CA GLY A 835 20.45 -18.11 -2.81
C GLY A 835 20.14 -19.60 -2.78
N ILE A 836 19.51 -20.09 -1.72
CA ILE A 836 19.09 -21.50 -1.62
C ILE A 836 17.83 -21.70 -2.46
N ARG A 837 16.87 -20.78 -2.32
CA ARG A 837 15.64 -20.72 -3.10
C ARG A 837 15.63 -19.51 -4.02
N GLY A 838 15.02 -19.67 -5.18
CA GLY A 838 14.95 -18.61 -6.18
C GLY A 838 13.87 -18.85 -7.21
N HIS A 839 13.25 -17.77 -7.67
CA HIS A 839 12.30 -17.78 -8.78
C HIS A 839 12.69 -16.70 -9.80
N PRO A 840 12.68 -17.01 -11.10
CA PRO A 840 12.85 -15.99 -12.13
C PRO A 840 11.73 -14.95 -12.03
N MET A 841 12.06 -13.68 -12.24
CA MET A 841 11.06 -12.62 -12.39
C MET A 841 10.48 -12.63 -13.82
N SER A 842 9.94 -13.78 -14.25
CA SER A 842 9.42 -13.99 -15.61
C SER A 842 8.33 -12.98 -15.98
N GLU A 843 7.56 -12.53 -14.99
CA GLU A 843 6.49 -11.55 -15.17
C GLU A 843 7.04 -10.17 -15.56
N TRP A 844 8.32 -9.89 -15.30
CA TRP A 844 9.00 -8.65 -15.68
C TRP A 844 9.80 -8.77 -16.98
N ARG A 845 9.74 -9.91 -17.70
CA ARG A 845 10.50 -10.10 -18.95
C ARG A 845 10.18 -9.05 -20.02
N HIS A 846 8.93 -8.60 -20.08
CA HIS A 846 8.49 -7.56 -21.02
C HIS A 846 9.08 -6.17 -20.71
N PHE A 847 9.62 -5.96 -19.50
CA PHE A 847 10.41 -4.77 -19.16
C PHE A 847 11.90 -4.91 -19.53
N PHE A 848 12.31 -6.06 -20.07
CA PHE A 848 13.69 -6.39 -20.42
C PHE A 848 13.87 -6.82 -21.87
N ASP A 849 12.82 -6.82 -22.70
CA ASP A 849 12.88 -7.23 -24.11
C ASP A 849 12.66 -6.05 -25.08
N GLY A 850 12.57 -4.83 -24.55
CA GLY A 850 12.31 -3.60 -25.29
C GLY A 850 10.85 -3.44 -25.77
N SER A 851 9.95 -4.36 -25.42
CA SER A 851 8.52 -4.25 -25.77
C SER A 851 7.81 -3.11 -25.03
N VAL A 852 8.28 -2.78 -23.82
CA VAL A 852 7.75 -1.70 -23.00
C VAL A 852 8.87 -0.72 -22.63
N GLN A 853 8.68 0.58 -22.92
CA GLN A 853 9.66 1.64 -22.63
C GLN A 853 9.48 2.27 -21.24
N GLU A 854 9.00 1.51 -20.27
CA GLU A 854 8.85 1.98 -18.90
C GLU A 854 10.22 2.06 -18.20
N LYS A 855 10.33 2.98 -17.25
CA LYS A 855 11.62 3.36 -16.66
C LYS A 855 11.85 2.65 -15.33
N TRP A 856 13.08 2.23 -15.14
CA TRP A 856 13.66 1.91 -13.84
C TRP A 856 14.34 3.15 -13.27
N GLY A 857 14.29 3.35 -11.97
CA GLY A 857 14.80 4.56 -11.31
C GLY A 857 15.60 4.26 -10.03
N LEU A 858 16.61 5.09 -9.75
CA LEU A 858 17.39 5.08 -8.51
C LEU A 858 17.41 6.49 -7.90
N TYR A 859 17.09 6.58 -6.61
CA TYR A 859 17.08 7.83 -5.86
C TYR A 859 18.46 8.13 -5.28
N LEU A 860 19.15 9.12 -5.85
CA LEU A 860 20.60 9.28 -5.78
C LEU A 860 21.15 9.77 -4.43
N ARG A 861 20.31 10.40 -3.61
CA ARG A 861 20.76 11.12 -2.41
C ARG A 861 19.94 10.71 -1.18
N PRO A 862 20.40 9.68 -0.43
CA PRO A 862 19.71 9.21 0.79
C PRO A 862 19.36 10.33 1.77
N HIS A 863 20.27 11.28 1.99
CA HIS A 863 20.04 12.43 2.88
C HIS A 863 18.86 13.33 2.48
N GLU A 864 18.30 13.22 1.26
CA GLU A 864 17.06 13.90 0.87
C GLU A 864 15.82 13.22 1.49
N TYR A 865 15.95 11.97 1.92
CA TYR A 865 14.87 11.10 2.42
C TYR A 865 15.29 10.20 3.60
N THR A 866 16.25 10.62 4.42
CA THR A 866 16.68 9.96 5.69
C THR A 866 16.84 10.99 6.78
#